data_AF-A2DED1-F1
#
_entry.id   AF-A2DED1-F1
#
_cell.length_a   1.000
_cell.length_b   1.000
_cell.length_c   1.000
_cell.angle_alpha   90.00
_cell.angle_beta   90.00
_cell.angle_gamma   90.00
#
_symmetry.space_group_name_H-M   'P 1'
#
loop_
_entity.id
_entity.type
_entity.pdbx_description
1 polymer ?
#
loop_
_entity_poly.entity_id
_entity_poly.type
_entity_poly.pdbx_seq_one_letter_code
_entity_poly.pdbx_strand_id
1 'polypeptide(L)'
;MDFLKTCWNTLLTKEEFIIKYQEFNEEKRLAIFKALSKLSSSLESFVMYYFYAIFEKYPYWSFTNIDLTNNDEINGCVKLLAEYGDQLFNTITLGTYESAHCSLVALKILLLCKIPELRKNTLIQVNRSQIFRILIASSRVFDTKEFINVQQIYLSSDQFKDLRNLIEMPEITLNKLEPQKKFIKIQVLVNTAVFCIYPWLLKNDLFQSYLPQLNYTYYVSLLTRFIYSFDLSSAFMLTNFFLNFDKRGIFDYTLTPFNSNLLRDYLTELYQKSTKLPPVSFEELYKFLSECPENIPVDKLYEETKHYPALSTSVGYRFLEVIGSNDIQASITIMQQIYQNPSEFLYYFASIGKLDVLINTCLDIAERTTDELYFYHSLTLVITLIRLEISDGAPYFLGEIQKLFKTRNTPSILLLKAMADINWSENEINIKPTLEECINEYIPINKCIKYLCYLFTETNNSYLIHALALVEENQNLYFPALIWGTRTKSQLMRQIPTKKIPNTHIHKFMLAQMLLFTALPTPVTGWSIDAPDFFTMILLPEAHQTINLFLIVRSLERVTSMGLTDNNDLYKTFRAWRALIYLHGGKKFARSIISGLVWCSKVSMENAFDPSLFVSCAYYFMILSDEQDDFLIEVCDAILEFIETVEEMNNSEAFAKLSVLCILALSKEKMEFYFKKFFEKSICILENAEFQLTEITNFAVMFIVDCFYSKSLINLLPDNTYEYLQKMNNWNSIISFFIAKYDAQFQSNTY
;
A
#
# COMPACT_ATOMS: atom_id res chain seq x y z
N MET A 1 8.06 35.51 57.84
CA MET A 1 7.24 34.85 58.89
C MET A 1 6.11 35.74 59.38
N ASP A 2 6.34 37.03 59.64
CA ASP A 2 5.29 37.92 60.18
C ASP A 2 4.07 38.08 59.26
N PHE A 3 4.29 38.16 57.94
CA PHE A 3 3.18 38.16 56.97
C PHE A 3 2.31 36.90 57.10
N LEU A 4 2.91 35.70 57.12
CA LEU A 4 2.17 34.44 57.25
C LEU A 4 1.43 34.32 58.59
N LYS A 5 2.01 34.84 59.67
CA LYS A 5 1.33 34.94 60.98
C LYS A 5 0.12 35.88 60.91
N THR A 6 0.24 37.01 60.24
CA THR A 6 -0.89 37.92 60.02
C THR A 6 -1.98 37.23 59.24
N CYS A 7 -1.65 36.56 58.13
CA CYS A 7 -2.63 35.82 57.35
C CYS A 7 -3.32 34.74 58.20
N TRP A 8 -2.59 34.04 59.08
CA TRP A 8 -3.14 33.05 60.01
C TRP A 8 -4.16 33.66 60.96
N ASN A 9 -3.79 34.77 61.59
CA ASN A 9 -4.65 35.43 62.57
C ASN A 9 -5.88 36.08 61.94
N THR A 10 -5.79 36.51 60.68
CA THR A 10 -6.89 37.19 59.97
C THR A 10 -7.73 36.27 59.09
N LEU A 11 -7.34 34.99 58.92
CA LEU A 11 -8.04 34.00 58.09
C LEU A 11 -8.38 34.52 56.68
N LEU A 12 -7.39 35.07 55.99
CA LEU A 12 -7.61 35.62 54.64
C LEU A 12 -8.12 34.54 53.68
N THR A 13 -8.98 34.92 52.74
CA THR A 13 -9.35 34.07 51.60
C THR A 13 -8.17 33.91 50.63
N LYS A 14 -8.24 32.96 49.68
CA LYS A 14 -7.20 32.82 48.63
C LYS A 14 -6.97 34.12 47.86
N GLU A 15 -8.05 34.77 47.48
CA GLU A 15 -8.01 35.99 46.65
C GLU A 15 -7.38 37.14 47.42
N GLU A 16 -7.77 37.33 48.68
CA GLU A 16 -7.20 38.34 49.56
C GLU A 16 -5.71 38.08 49.84
N PHE A 17 -5.34 36.82 50.04
CA PHE A 17 -3.95 36.42 50.19
C PHE A 17 -3.14 36.74 48.93
N ILE A 18 -3.64 36.38 47.75
CA ILE A 18 -2.95 36.62 46.48
C ILE A 18 -2.79 38.11 46.17
N ILE A 19 -3.82 38.93 46.44
CA ILE A 19 -3.74 40.39 46.28
C ILE A 19 -2.62 40.95 47.16
N LYS A 20 -2.60 40.63 48.46
CA LYS A 20 -1.55 41.08 49.38
C LYS A 20 -0.18 40.50 49.05
N TYR A 21 -0.12 39.28 48.52
CA TYR A 21 1.12 38.64 48.09
C TYR A 21 1.73 39.38 46.88
N GLN A 22 0.89 39.83 45.94
CA GLN A 22 1.32 40.57 44.74
C GLN A 22 1.86 41.97 45.05
N GLU A 23 1.44 42.59 46.15
CA GLU A 23 1.94 43.90 46.60
C GLU A 23 3.44 43.86 46.99
N PHE A 24 4.00 42.68 47.25
CA PHE A 24 5.41 42.53 47.59
C PHE A 24 6.31 42.44 46.35
N ASN A 25 7.54 42.94 46.50
CA ASN A 25 8.59 42.75 45.49
C ASN A 25 8.94 41.26 45.31
N GLU A 26 9.63 40.93 44.22
CA GLU A 26 9.94 39.54 43.87
C GLU A 26 10.76 38.78 44.92
N GLU A 27 11.78 39.43 45.50
CA GLU A 27 12.60 38.81 46.56
C GLU A 27 11.75 38.40 47.78
N LYS A 28 10.86 39.28 48.23
CA LYS A 28 9.99 38.99 49.38
C LYS A 28 8.93 37.97 49.04
N ARG A 29 8.39 37.97 47.81
CA ARG A 29 7.49 36.93 47.30
C ARG A 29 8.17 35.56 47.31
N LEU A 30 9.39 35.46 46.78
CA LEU A 30 10.19 34.24 46.81
C LEU A 30 10.49 33.77 48.23
N ALA A 31 10.83 34.68 49.14
CA ALA A 31 11.07 34.34 50.54
C ALA A 31 9.79 33.80 51.23
N ILE A 32 8.63 34.37 50.94
CA ILE A 32 7.33 33.89 51.43
C ILE A 32 7.01 32.51 50.84
N PHE A 33 7.18 32.33 49.53
CA PHE A 33 6.98 31.05 48.84
C PHE A 33 7.88 29.94 49.41
N LYS A 34 9.19 30.21 49.57
CA LYS A 34 10.13 29.27 50.19
C LYS A 34 9.75 28.95 51.64
N ALA A 35 9.30 29.92 52.41
CA ALA A 35 8.80 29.67 53.77
C ALA A 35 7.55 28.78 53.77
N LEU A 36 6.59 29.01 52.86
CA LEU A 36 5.40 28.17 52.70
C LEU A 36 5.76 26.75 52.31
N SER A 37 6.67 26.55 51.35
CA SER A 37 7.10 25.21 50.92
C SER A 37 7.71 24.40 52.08
N LYS A 38 8.58 25.01 52.89
CA LYS A 38 9.18 24.34 54.06
C LYS A 38 8.17 24.03 55.15
N LEU A 39 7.31 24.99 55.49
CA LEU A 39 6.29 24.82 56.54
C LEU A 39 5.24 23.75 56.15
N SER A 40 4.95 23.63 54.86
CA SER A 40 4.03 22.62 54.32
C SER A 40 4.55 21.19 54.46
N SER A 41 5.85 20.99 54.72
CA SER A 41 6.41 19.65 55.00
C SER A 41 5.90 19.06 56.33
N SER A 42 5.52 19.91 57.30
CA SER A 42 5.22 19.51 58.68
C SER A 42 3.87 19.95 59.24
N LEU A 43 3.15 20.89 58.60
CA LEU A 43 1.89 21.47 59.09
C LEU A 43 0.73 21.21 58.10
N GLU A 44 -0.47 20.88 58.60
CA GLU A 44 -1.40 20.03 57.84
C GLU A 44 -2.70 20.66 57.28
N SER A 45 -2.89 21.98 57.18
CA SER A 45 -4.06 22.47 56.38
C SER A 45 -3.99 23.90 55.88
N PHE A 46 -3.83 24.88 56.77
CA PHE A 46 -3.94 26.28 56.38
C PHE A 46 -2.74 26.79 55.58
N VAL A 47 -1.52 26.34 55.91
CA VAL A 47 -0.31 26.72 55.15
C VAL A 47 -0.39 26.17 53.73
N MET A 48 -0.90 24.93 53.59
CA MET A 48 -1.16 24.31 52.29
C MET A 48 -2.17 25.09 51.46
N TYR A 49 -3.22 25.65 52.08
CA TYR A 49 -4.24 26.42 51.38
C TYR A 49 -3.66 27.65 50.65
N TYR A 50 -2.76 28.40 51.30
CA TYR A 50 -2.08 29.54 50.65
C TYR A 50 -0.96 29.13 49.71
N PHE A 51 -0.28 28.03 50.02
CA PHE A 51 0.72 27.49 49.12
C PHE A 51 0.08 27.07 47.80
N TYR A 52 -1.06 26.38 47.87
CA TYR A 52 -1.90 26.05 46.71
C TYR A 52 -2.39 27.30 45.97
N ALA A 53 -2.81 28.36 46.67
CA ALA A 53 -3.25 29.61 46.01
C ALA A 53 -2.16 30.22 45.11
N ILE A 54 -0.89 30.13 45.51
CA ILE A 54 0.24 30.61 44.68
C ILE A 54 0.44 29.70 43.48
N PHE A 55 0.39 28.37 43.66
CA PHE A 55 0.50 27.39 42.58
C PHE A 55 -0.63 27.52 41.56
N GLU A 56 -1.86 27.73 42.02
CA GLU A 56 -3.04 27.93 41.20
C GLU A 56 -2.94 29.20 40.36
N LYS A 57 -2.37 30.29 40.91
CA LYS A 57 -2.22 31.56 40.19
C LYS A 57 -0.98 31.63 39.30
N TYR A 58 0.13 31.01 39.72
CA TYR A 58 1.45 31.12 39.11
C TYR A 58 2.17 29.77 39.05
N PRO A 59 1.65 28.78 38.29
CA PRO A 59 2.19 27.42 38.31
C PRO A 59 3.66 27.35 37.86
N TYR A 60 4.01 28.00 36.74
CA TYR A 60 5.37 27.97 36.20
C TYR A 60 6.41 28.59 37.13
N TRP A 61 6.12 29.80 37.62
CA TRP A 61 6.99 30.46 38.59
C TRP A 61 7.10 29.64 39.89
N SER A 62 6.03 28.98 40.33
CA SER A 62 6.06 28.17 41.55
C SER A 62 6.94 26.94 41.38
N PHE A 63 6.75 26.13 40.33
CA PHE A 63 7.54 24.92 40.11
C PHE A 63 9.03 25.21 39.88
N THR A 64 9.36 26.28 39.14
CA THR A 64 10.76 26.65 38.85
C THR A 64 11.53 27.15 40.08
N ASN A 65 10.84 27.65 41.10
CA ASN A 65 11.45 28.21 42.31
C ASN A 65 11.56 27.23 43.49
N ILE A 66 11.10 25.98 43.34
CA ILE A 66 11.34 24.92 44.33
C ILE A 66 12.82 24.50 44.29
N ASP A 67 13.50 24.54 45.43
CA ASP A 67 14.87 24.06 45.54
C ASP A 67 14.91 22.52 45.55
N LEU A 68 15.30 21.93 44.42
CA LEU A 68 15.41 20.48 44.23
C LEU A 68 16.53 19.82 45.06
N THR A 69 17.34 20.59 45.79
CA THR A 69 18.33 20.07 46.75
C THR A 69 17.81 20.04 48.19
N ASN A 70 16.69 20.71 48.45
CA ASN A 70 16.11 20.84 49.78
C ASN A 70 14.95 19.85 50.00
N ASN A 71 15.15 18.86 50.88
CA ASN A 71 14.14 17.84 51.16
C ASN A 71 12.84 18.40 51.74
N ASP A 72 12.88 19.49 52.51
CA ASP A 72 11.67 20.08 53.12
C ASP A 72 10.80 20.75 52.05
N GLU A 73 11.42 21.46 51.10
CA GLU A 73 10.69 22.09 49.98
C GLU A 73 10.11 21.02 49.04
N ILE A 74 10.87 19.96 48.74
CA ILE A 74 10.40 18.80 47.98
C ILE A 74 9.20 18.17 48.69
N ASN A 75 9.33 17.81 49.97
CA ASN A 75 8.26 17.13 50.71
C ASN A 75 7.02 18.02 50.85
N GLY A 76 7.18 19.33 51.06
CA GLY A 76 6.08 20.28 51.09
C GLY A 76 5.34 20.34 49.74
N CYS A 77 6.07 20.39 48.63
CA CYS A 77 5.46 20.34 47.28
C CYS A 77 4.77 19.01 47.00
N VAL A 78 5.38 17.87 47.37
CA VAL A 78 4.81 16.54 47.18
C VAL A 78 3.51 16.38 47.99
N LYS A 79 3.45 16.88 49.23
CA LYS A 79 2.23 16.89 50.03
C LYS A 79 1.14 17.78 49.40
N LEU A 80 1.49 18.96 48.89
CA LEU A 80 0.54 19.81 48.16
C LEU A 80 -0.05 19.08 46.95
N LEU A 81 0.79 18.40 46.17
CA LEU A 81 0.34 17.60 45.04
C LEU A 81 -0.48 16.37 45.46
N ALA A 82 -0.24 15.83 46.67
CA ALA A 82 -1.03 14.73 47.22
C ALA A 82 -2.47 15.15 47.55
N GLU A 83 -2.67 16.43 47.93
CA GLU A 83 -3.96 16.98 48.31
C GLU A 83 -4.70 17.63 47.12
N TYR A 84 -3.98 18.38 46.28
CA TYR A 84 -4.57 19.25 45.26
C TYR A 84 -4.08 19.01 43.83
N GLY A 85 -3.26 17.98 43.61
CA GLY A 85 -2.60 17.77 42.32
C GLY A 85 -3.55 17.60 41.14
N ASP A 86 -4.67 16.90 41.33
CA ASP A 86 -5.70 16.71 40.30
C ASP A 86 -6.38 18.03 39.91
N GLN A 87 -6.74 18.85 40.90
CA GLN A 87 -7.34 20.17 40.69
C GLN A 87 -6.35 21.14 40.01
N LEU A 88 -5.09 21.14 40.48
CA LEU A 88 -4.04 22.01 39.96
C LEU A 88 -3.81 21.77 38.47
N PHE A 89 -3.60 20.52 38.05
CA PHE A 89 -3.29 20.24 36.65
C PHE A 89 -4.49 20.43 35.73
N ASN A 90 -5.72 20.36 36.24
CA ASN A 90 -6.92 20.62 35.45
C ASN A 90 -7.10 22.11 35.08
N THR A 91 -6.39 23.04 35.75
CA THR A 91 -6.44 24.49 35.43
C THR A 91 -5.32 24.96 34.51
N ILE A 92 -4.32 24.10 34.25
CA ILE A 92 -3.17 24.43 33.41
C ILE A 92 -3.53 24.28 31.93
N THR A 93 -3.19 25.30 31.13
CA THR A 93 -3.44 25.31 29.68
C THR A 93 -2.51 24.32 28.95
N LEU A 94 -3.07 23.59 27.97
CA LEU A 94 -2.29 22.73 27.08
C LEU A 94 -1.59 23.55 26.00
N GLY A 95 -0.46 23.03 25.47
CA GLY A 95 0.18 23.57 24.27
C GLY A 95 1.22 24.68 24.48
N THR A 96 1.72 24.89 25.69
CA THR A 96 2.79 25.88 25.97
C THR A 96 4.02 25.23 26.60
N TYR A 97 5.18 25.87 26.40
CA TYR A 97 6.44 25.47 27.04
C TYR A 97 6.31 25.50 28.56
N GLU A 98 5.73 26.57 29.11
CA GLU A 98 5.60 26.77 30.55
C GLU A 98 4.79 25.65 31.20
N SER A 99 3.65 25.28 30.61
CA SER A 99 2.78 24.21 31.13
C SER A 99 3.44 22.84 31.05
N ALA A 100 4.13 22.55 29.94
CA ALA A 100 4.90 21.33 29.78
C ALA A 100 6.02 21.24 30.83
N HIS A 101 6.79 22.31 31.00
CA HIS A 101 7.86 22.41 31.98
C HIS A 101 7.35 22.22 33.42
N CYS A 102 6.20 22.84 33.77
CA CYS A 102 5.57 22.65 35.08
C CYS A 102 5.35 21.17 35.40
N SER A 103 4.76 20.43 34.45
CA SER A 103 4.43 19.01 34.66
C SER A 103 5.67 18.14 34.81
N LEU A 104 6.74 18.43 34.06
CA LEU A 104 8.01 17.74 34.17
C LEU A 104 8.73 18.02 35.48
N VAL A 105 8.77 19.28 35.91
CA VAL A 105 9.37 19.65 37.19
C VAL A 105 8.58 19.06 38.34
N ALA A 106 7.25 19.06 38.26
CA ALA A 106 6.39 18.34 39.22
C ALA A 106 6.75 16.85 39.28
N LEU A 107 6.84 16.17 38.13
CA LEU A 107 7.24 14.78 38.06
C LEU A 107 8.65 14.56 38.63
N LYS A 108 9.60 15.45 38.32
CA LYS A 108 10.97 15.42 38.87
C LYS A 108 10.98 15.52 40.39
N ILE A 109 10.22 16.46 40.97
CA ILE A 109 10.05 16.62 42.42
C ILE A 109 9.51 15.32 43.04
N LEU A 110 8.50 14.69 42.41
CA LEU A 110 7.95 13.41 42.86
C LEU A 110 9.00 12.29 42.83
N LEU A 111 9.81 12.22 41.76
CA LEU A 111 10.86 11.22 41.64
C LEU A 111 12.00 11.42 42.65
N LEU A 112 12.30 12.67 43.01
CA LEU A 112 13.30 13.02 44.03
C LEU A 112 12.79 12.82 45.48
N CYS A 113 11.48 12.63 45.67
CA CYS A 113 10.92 12.39 46.99
C CYS A 113 11.42 11.06 47.58
N LYS A 114 12.01 11.14 48.78
CA LYS A 114 12.58 10.00 49.50
C LYS A 114 11.54 9.19 50.29
N ILE A 115 10.32 9.70 50.48
CA ILE A 115 9.25 9.06 51.26
C ILE A 115 8.38 8.21 50.31
N PRO A 116 8.49 6.87 50.31
CA PRO A 116 7.89 6.04 49.27
C PRO A 116 6.35 6.07 49.26
N GLU A 117 5.71 6.04 50.43
CA GLU A 117 4.24 6.06 50.54
C GLU A 117 3.64 7.38 50.06
N LEU A 118 4.22 8.50 50.51
CA LEU A 118 3.81 9.83 50.08
C LEU A 118 3.96 9.97 48.56
N ARG A 119 5.12 9.60 48.02
CA ARG A 119 5.39 9.57 46.57
C ARG A 119 4.35 8.75 45.80
N LYS A 120 4.03 7.54 46.27
CA LYS A 120 3.06 6.65 45.63
C LYS A 120 1.65 7.26 45.64
N ASN A 121 1.20 7.76 46.79
CA ASN A 121 -0.12 8.38 46.93
C ASN A 121 -0.25 9.64 46.06
N THR A 122 0.79 10.47 46.03
CA THR A 122 0.81 11.66 45.19
C THR A 122 0.79 11.31 43.71
N LEU A 123 1.59 10.30 43.27
CA LEU A 123 1.55 9.82 41.89
C LEU A 123 0.15 9.37 41.49
N ILE A 124 -0.55 8.62 42.35
CA ILE A 124 -1.94 8.23 42.12
C ILE A 124 -2.83 9.48 41.99
N GLN A 125 -2.68 10.47 42.87
CA GLN A 125 -3.49 11.68 42.86
C GLN A 125 -3.31 12.50 41.59
N VAL A 126 -2.06 12.85 41.22
CA VAL A 126 -1.81 13.64 39.99
C VAL A 126 -2.25 12.89 38.73
N ASN A 127 -2.18 11.55 38.76
CA ASN A 127 -2.57 10.70 37.64
C ASN A 127 -4.09 10.55 37.47
N ARG A 128 -4.89 11.08 38.42
CA ARG A 128 -6.35 11.28 38.25
C ARG A 128 -6.66 12.43 37.30
N SER A 129 -5.75 13.39 37.13
CA SER A 129 -5.86 14.41 36.09
C SER A 129 -5.48 13.83 34.73
N GLN A 130 -6.42 13.85 33.78
CA GLN A 130 -6.15 13.49 32.39
C GLN A 130 -5.18 14.49 31.73
N ILE A 131 -5.24 15.77 32.14
CA ILE A 131 -4.38 16.84 31.64
C ILE A 131 -2.93 16.63 32.05
N PHE A 132 -2.66 16.16 33.26
CA PHE A 132 -1.29 15.90 33.73
C PHE A 132 -0.52 14.94 32.81
N ARG A 133 -1.17 13.85 32.36
CA ARG A 133 -0.56 12.88 31.42
C ARG A 133 -0.24 13.52 30.07
N ILE A 134 -1.12 14.39 29.60
CA ILE A 134 -0.95 15.10 28.33
C ILE A 134 0.19 16.11 28.43
N LEU A 135 0.30 16.85 29.52
CA LEU A 135 1.38 17.81 29.75
C LEU A 135 2.74 17.12 29.79
N ILE A 136 2.82 15.92 30.39
CA ILE A 136 4.04 15.10 30.33
C ILE A 136 4.32 14.67 28.88
N ALA A 137 3.30 14.25 28.11
CA ALA A 137 3.50 13.88 26.71
C ALA A 137 3.95 15.08 25.84
N SER A 138 3.33 16.25 26.01
CA SER A 138 3.63 17.46 25.24
C SER A 138 5.03 18.00 25.54
N SER A 139 5.55 17.75 26.74
CA SER A 139 6.93 18.11 27.08
C SER A 139 8.00 17.46 26.21
N ARG A 140 7.70 16.33 25.55
CA ARG A 140 8.61 15.73 24.56
C ARG A 140 8.91 16.69 23.41
N VAL A 141 7.90 17.46 23.00
CA VAL A 141 7.97 18.42 21.89
C VAL A 141 8.39 19.80 22.40
N PHE A 142 7.77 20.29 23.48
CA PHE A 142 8.00 21.66 23.96
C PHE A 142 9.23 21.81 24.86
N ASP A 143 9.60 20.80 25.66
CA ASP A 143 10.74 20.83 26.59
C ASP A 143 11.53 19.52 26.58
N THR A 144 12.04 19.17 25.38
CA THR A 144 12.74 17.92 25.13
C THR A 144 13.92 17.68 26.07
N LYS A 145 14.65 18.75 26.43
CA LYS A 145 15.85 18.64 27.28
C LYS A 145 15.49 18.19 28.68
N GLU A 146 14.50 18.81 29.29
CA GLU A 146 14.08 18.42 30.64
C GLU A 146 13.35 17.06 30.61
N PHE A 147 12.62 16.74 29.54
CA PHE A 147 12.02 15.41 29.37
C PHE A 147 13.08 14.31 29.44
N ILE A 148 14.17 14.43 28.67
CA ILE A 148 15.28 13.47 28.67
C ILE A 148 15.91 13.36 30.07
N ASN A 149 16.11 14.50 30.76
CA ASN A 149 16.64 14.54 32.12
C ASN A 149 15.76 13.75 33.11
N VAL A 150 14.46 14.04 33.12
CA VAL A 150 13.50 13.38 34.01
C VAL A 150 13.36 11.88 33.65
N GLN A 151 13.39 11.54 32.37
CA GLN A 151 13.38 10.15 31.90
C GLN A 151 14.60 9.38 32.42
N GLN A 152 15.80 9.97 32.41
CA GLN A 152 17.01 9.34 32.96
C GLN A 152 16.89 9.10 34.47
N ILE A 153 16.34 10.05 35.22
CA ILE A 153 16.08 9.89 36.67
C ILE A 153 15.09 8.74 36.91
N TYR A 154 14.02 8.66 36.10
CA TYR A 154 13.03 7.58 36.19
C TYR A 154 13.59 6.20 35.83
N LEU A 155 14.44 6.13 34.80
CA LEU A 155 15.01 4.87 34.32
C LEU A 155 16.09 4.30 35.26
N SER A 156 16.88 5.17 35.88
CA SER A 156 18.06 4.81 36.69
C SER A 156 17.75 4.31 38.11
N SER A 157 16.52 4.49 38.61
CA SER A 157 16.17 4.11 39.99
C SER A 157 15.44 2.77 40.06
N ASP A 158 16.03 1.81 40.79
CA ASP A 158 15.46 0.47 41.04
C ASP A 158 14.12 0.52 41.78
N GLN A 159 13.85 1.58 42.55
CA GLN A 159 12.60 1.76 43.30
C GLN A 159 11.37 1.95 42.39
N PHE A 160 11.58 2.19 41.09
CA PHE A 160 10.51 2.41 40.13
C PHE A 160 10.18 1.15 39.32
N LYS A 161 10.87 0.02 39.51
CA LYS A 161 10.52 -1.27 38.88
C LYS A 161 9.09 -1.70 39.22
N ASP A 162 8.68 -1.56 40.47
CA ASP A 162 7.33 -1.94 40.91
C ASP A 162 6.25 -0.97 40.40
N LEU A 163 6.59 0.32 40.24
CA LEU A 163 5.71 1.35 39.67
C LEU A 163 5.53 1.20 38.15
N ARG A 164 6.54 0.68 37.43
CA ARG A 164 6.43 0.32 36.00
C ARG A 164 5.38 -0.77 35.74
N ASN A 165 5.13 -1.63 36.72
CA ASN A 165 4.12 -2.69 36.64
C ASN A 165 2.72 -2.24 37.11
N LEU A 166 2.63 -1.13 37.86
CA LEU A 166 1.37 -0.61 38.44
C LEU A 166 0.72 0.49 37.59
N ILE A 167 1.54 1.25 36.87
CA ILE A 167 1.05 2.18 35.86
C ILE A 167 0.96 1.38 34.58
N GLU A 168 -0.19 0.76 34.33
CA GLU A 168 -0.64 0.44 32.98
C GLU A 168 -0.67 1.77 32.20
N MET A 169 0.49 2.25 31.75
CA MET A 169 0.56 2.85 30.42
C MET A 169 -0.06 1.76 29.56
N PRO A 170 -1.22 1.99 28.92
CA PRO A 170 -1.83 0.93 28.17
C PRO A 170 -0.77 0.46 27.20
N GLU A 171 -0.28 -0.76 27.37
CA GLU A 171 0.48 -1.44 26.32
C GLU A 171 -0.35 -1.36 25.02
N ILE A 172 -1.67 -1.19 25.13
CA ILE A 172 -2.60 -0.81 24.08
C ILE A 172 -2.19 0.46 23.31
N THR A 173 -1.57 1.50 23.90
CA THR A 173 -1.19 2.74 23.19
C THR A 173 0.13 2.58 22.42
N LEU A 174 1.11 1.86 22.98
CA LEU A 174 2.37 1.51 22.30
C LEU A 174 2.17 0.37 21.28
N ASN A 175 1.36 -0.64 21.58
CA ASN A 175 0.96 -1.69 20.64
C ASN A 175 0.01 -1.16 19.54
N LYS A 176 -0.70 -0.04 19.78
CA LYS A 176 -1.44 0.67 18.71
C LYS A 176 -0.49 1.42 17.77
N LEU A 177 0.67 1.87 18.28
CA LEU A 177 1.78 2.46 17.52
C LEU A 177 2.66 1.42 16.83
N GLU A 178 2.61 0.14 17.21
CA GLU A 178 3.20 -0.94 16.39
C GLU A 178 2.43 -1.04 15.07
N PRO A 179 3.01 -0.60 13.95
CA PRO A 179 2.35 -0.61 12.64
C PRO A 179 1.97 -2.05 12.22
N GLN A 180 2.68 -3.04 12.81
CA GLN A 180 2.61 -4.48 12.53
C GLN A 180 1.26 -5.14 12.85
N LYS A 181 0.46 -4.62 13.78
CA LYS A 181 -0.81 -5.27 14.22
C LYS A 181 -2.08 -4.63 13.67
N LYS A 182 -2.06 -3.35 13.28
CA LYS A 182 -3.25 -2.59 12.90
C LYS A 182 -3.64 -2.70 11.41
N PHE A 183 -2.68 -2.94 10.52
CA PHE A 183 -2.87 -2.86 9.06
C PHE A 183 -3.17 -4.19 8.35
N ILE A 184 -3.52 -5.25 9.09
CA ILE A 184 -3.74 -6.62 8.57
C ILE A 184 -2.44 -7.21 8.02
N LYS A 185 -2.46 -8.49 7.65
CA LYS A 185 -1.36 -9.24 7.03
C LYS A 185 -0.90 -8.58 5.71
N ILE A 186 -0.15 -7.47 5.78
CA ILE A 186 0.60 -6.78 4.69
C ILE A 186 1.35 -7.80 3.82
N GLN A 187 1.65 -8.97 4.39
CA GLN A 187 2.22 -10.12 3.71
C GLN A 187 1.50 -10.51 2.40
N VAL A 188 0.18 -10.44 2.37
CA VAL A 188 -0.67 -10.96 1.29
C VAL A 188 -0.73 -9.99 0.12
N LEU A 189 -0.80 -8.71 0.43
CA LEU A 189 -0.97 -7.63 -0.53
C LEU A 189 0.35 -7.26 -1.20
N VAL A 190 1.46 -7.38 -0.48
CA VAL A 190 2.78 -7.26 -1.08
C VAL A 190 3.11 -8.49 -1.91
N ASN A 191 2.69 -9.70 -1.52
CA ASN A 191 2.75 -10.84 -2.44
C ASN A 191 2.01 -10.46 -3.73
N THR A 192 0.79 -9.93 -3.67
CA THR A 192 0.07 -9.45 -4.87
C THR A 192 0.80 -8.32 -5.61
N ALA A 193 1.36 -7.32 -4.94
CA ALA A 193 2.08 -6.21 -5.59
C ALA A 193 3.41 -6.66 -6.26
N VAL A 194 4.12 -7.58 -5.63
CA VAL A 194 5.35 -8.22 -6.12
C VAL A 194 5.02 -9.17 -7.29
N PHE A 195 3.93 -9.94 -7.20
CA PHE A 195 3.45 -10.83 -8.26
C PHE A 195 2.74 -10.11 -9.42
N CYS A 196 2.27 -8.88 -9.21
CA CYS A 196 1.70 -8.04 -10.27
C CYS A 196 2.75 -7.16 -10.96
N ILE A 197 4.04 -7.25 -10.57
CA ILE A 197 5.15 -6.44 -11.12
C ILE A 197 4.78 -4.96 -11.12
N TYR A 198 4.49 -4.42 -9.95
CA TYR A 198 4.34 -2.98 -9.76
C TYR A 198 5.37 -2.46 -8.78
N PRO A 199 6.65 -2.42 -9.20
CA PRO A 199 7.76 -2.05 -8.32
C PRO A 199 7.60 -0.60 -7.81
N TRP A 200 6.76 0.24 -8.46
CA TRP A 200 6.50 1.61 -7.98
C TRP A 200 5.68 1.64 -6.69
N LEU A 201 4.85 0.62 -6.41
CA LEU A 201 4.11 0.54 -5.15
C LEU A 201 5.05 0.56 -3.95
N LEU A 202 6.26 0.01 -4.12
CA LEU A 202 7.29 -0.06 -3.10
C LEU A 202 8.05 1.27 -2.91
N LYS A 203 7.87 2.27 -3.79
CA LYS A 203 8.50 3.61 -3.67
C LYS A 203 7.86 4.47 -2.57
N ASN A 204 6.66 4.13 -2.12
CA ASN A 204 5.91 4.95 -1.16
C ASN A 204 6.39 4.75 0.29
N ASP A 205 6.24 5.80 1.10
CA ASP A 205 6.62 5.83 2.54
C ASP A 205 5.98 4.68 3.36
N LEU A 206 4.86 4.16 2.84
CA LEU A 206 4.13 2.98 3.33
C LEU A 206 5.00 1.71 3.38
N PHE A 207 6.02 1.57 2.52
CA PHE A 207 6.92 0.41 2.55
C PHE A 207 8.23 0.70 3.26
N GLN A 208 8.75 1.93 3.17
CA GLN A 208 10.03 2.32 3.80
C GLN A 208 10.07 2.09 5.31
N SER A 209 8.93 2.23 5.99
CA SER A 209 8.78 2.03 7.43
C SER A 209 8.67 0.56 7.88
N TYR A 210 8.43 -0.34 6.94
CA TYR A 210 8.10 -1.76 7.18
C TYR A 210 9.17 -2.74 6.68
N LEU A 211 10.17 -2.22 5.97
CA LEU A 211 11.05 -2.92 5.05
C LEU A 211 11.74 -4.19 5.62
N PRO A 212 12.49 -4.18 6.75
CA PRO A 212 13.41 -5.29 7.00
C PRO A 212 12.74 -6.61 7.42
N GLN A 213 11.81 -6.57 8.37
CA GLN A 213 11.18 -7.78 8.91
C GLN A 213 10.12 -8.37 7.98
N LEU A 214 9.39 -7.50 7.26
CA LEU A 214 8.44 -7.96 6.26
C LEU A 214 9.16 -8.54 5.05
N ASN A 215 10.30 -7.98 4.60
CA ASN A 215 11.16 -8.56 3.56
C ASN A 215 11.51 -10.03 3.82
N TYR A 216 11.94 -10.39 5.03
CA TYR A 216 12.25 -11.79 5.34
C TYR A 216 11.00 -12.67 5.38
N THR A 217 9.90 -12.17 5.91
CA THR A 217 8.65 -12.93 5.95
C THR A 217 8.15 -13.17 4.52
N TYR A 218 8.28 -12.20 3.60
CA TYR A 218 8.00 -12.35 2.17
C TYR A 218 8.87 -13.41 1.53
N TYR A 219 10.17 -13.33 1.77
CA TYR A 219 11.13 -14.27 1.22
C TYR A 219 10.77 -15.71 1.59
N VAL A 220 10.40 -15.95 2.85
CA VAL A 220 9.96 -17.27 3.34
C VAL A 220 8.67 -17.73 2.65
N SER A 221 7.70 -16.85 2.46
CA SER A 221 6.44 -17.19 1.78
C SER A 221 6.63 -17.47 0.30
N LEU A 222 7.44 -16.66 -0.40
CA LEU A 222 7.77 -16.87 -1.80
C LEU A 222 8.55 -18.17 -2.00
N LEU A 223 9.50 -18.46 -1.11
CA LEU A 223 10.26 -19.72 -1.10
C LEU A 223 9.33 -20.92 -0.89
N THR A 224 8.43 -20.83 0.11
CA THR A 224 7.47 -21.90 0.40
C THR A 224 6.60 -22.18 -0.84
N ARG A 225 6.11 -21.13 -1.50
CA ARG A 225 5.35 -21.25 -2.75
C ARG A 225 6.18 -21.89 -3.85
N PHE A 226 7.40 -21.42 -4.07
CA PHE A 226 8.29 -21.93 -5.11
C PHE A 226 8.52 -23.44 -4.95
N ILE A 227 8.66 -23.92 -3.71
CA ILE A 227 8.80 -25.35 -3.39
C ILE A 227 7.52 -26.14 -3.73
N TYR A 228 6.33 -25.58 -3.48
CA TYR A 228 5.06 -26.26 -3.78
C TYR A 228 4.61 -26.15 -5.23
N SER A 229 4.92 -25.04 -5.89
CA SER A 229 4.54 -24.71 -7.26
C SER A 229 5.65 -23.87 -7.89
N PHE A 230 6.45 -24.50 -8.76
CA PHE A 230 7.51 -23.82 -9.48
C PHE A 230 6.95 -22.68 -10.35
N ASP A 231 7.67 -21.55 -10.36
CA ASP A 231 7.45 -20.41 -11.23
C ASP A 231 8.77 -19.64 -11.41
N LEU A 232 9.14 -19.37 -12.66
CA LEU A 232 10.41 -18.77 -13.06
C LEU A 232 10.55 -17.32 -12.58
N SER A 233 9.45 -16.57 -12.52
CA SER A 233 9.46 -15.22 -11.95
C SER A 233 9.79 -15.28 -10.45
N SER A 234 9.22 -16.24 -9.73
CA SER A 234 9.49 -16.48 -8.31
C SER A 234 10.95 -16.88 -8.06
N ALA A 235 11.53 -17.72 -8.91
CA ALA A 235 12.95 -18.06 -8.86
C ALA A 235 13.84 -16.82 -9.01
N PHE A 236 13.53 -15.96 -9.99
CA PHE A 236 14.27 -14.73 -10.21
C PHE A 236 14.14 -13.75 -9.04
N MET A 237 12.94 -13.64 -8.46
CA MET A 237 12.71 -12.78 -7.30
C MET A 237 13.51 -13.24 -6.07
N LEU A 238 13.56 -14.55 -5.80
CA LEU A 238 14.32 -15.15 -4.70
C LEU A 238 15.85 -15.01 -4.86
N THR A 239 16.34 -15.07 -6.09
CA THR A 239 17.79 -15.14 -6.38
C THR A 239 18.39 -13.80 -6.81
N ASN A 240 17.59 -12.80 -7.18
CA ASN A 240 18.10 -11.51 -7.66
C ASN A 240 17.40 -10.29 -7.06
N PHE A 241 16.06 -10.23 -7.09
CA PHE A 241 15.32 -9.05 -6.64
C PHE A 241 15.57 -8.74 -5.15
N PHE A 242 15.26 -9.69 -4.26
CA PHE A 242 15.40 -9.45 -2.81
C PHE A 242 16.87 -9.23 -2.38
N LEU A 243 17.83 -9.78 -3.14
CA LEU A 243 19.25 -9.63 -2.83
C LEU A 243 19.80 -8.23 -3.16
N ASN A 244 19.18 -7.54 -4.13
CA ASN A 244 19.65 -6.24 -4.62
C ASN A 244 18.74 -5.08 -4.21
N PHE A 245 17.53 -5.38 -3.71
CA PHE A 245 16.51 -4.42 -3.30
C PHE A 245 17.06 -3.32 -2.38
N ASP A 246 17.71 -3.72 -1.28
CA ASP A 246 18.20 -2.79 -0.25
C ASP A 246 19.40 -1.96 -0.73
N LYS A 247 20.16 -2.44 -1.73
CA LYS A 247 21.40 -1.79 -2.18
C LYS A 247 21.22 -0.85 -3.37
N ARG A 248 20.24 -1.11 -4.23
CA ARG A 248 20.06 -0.40 -5.51
C ARG A 248 18.66 0.18 -5.71
N GLY A 249 17.75 -0.09 -4.78
CA GLY A 249 16.36 0.29 -4.90
C GLY A 249 15.59 -0.61 -5.88
N ILE A 250 14.29 -0.38 -5.92
CA ILE A 250 13.31 -1.29 -6.51
C ILE A 250 13.40 -1.40 -8.05
N PHE A 251 14.20 -0.59 -8.75
CA PHE A 251 14.18 -0.50 -10.22
C PHE A 251 15.50 -0.85 -10.93
N ASP A 252 16.55 -1.17 -10.17
CA ASP A 252 17.89 -1.41 -10.73
C ASP A 252 18.43 -2.81 -10.39
N TYR A 253 17.53 -3.81 -10.45
CA TYR A 253 17.83 -5.23 -10.18
C TYR A 253 17.94 -6.08 -11.45
N THR A 254 17.64 -5.53 -12.62
CA THR A 254 17.48 -6.29 -13.87
C THR A 254 18.79 -6.60 -14.59
N LEU A 255 19.91 -6.02 -14.15
CA LEU A 255 21.22 -6.13 -14.80
C LEU A 255 22.32 -6.76 -13.93
N THR A 256 22.00 -7.24 -12.72
CA THR A 256 23.02 -7.84 -11.85
C THR A 256 23.13 -9.36 -12.06
N PRO A 257 24.33 -9.89 -12.32
CA PRO A 257 24.54 -11.33 -12.27
C PRO A 257 24.32 -11.83 -10.85
N PHE A 258 23.86 -13.09 -10.73
CA PHE A 258 23.69 -13.75 -9.45
C PHE A 258 24.98 -13.70 -8.61
N ASN A 259 24.83 -13.37 -7.33
CA ASN A 259 25.95 -13.30 -6.39
C ASN A 259 25.66 -14.18 -5.17
N SER A 260 26.35 -15.32 -5.10
CA SER A 260 26.19 -16.29 -4.02
C SER A 260 26.63 -15.77 -2.65
N ASN A 261 27.49 -14.74 -2.59
CA ASN A 261 27.87 -14.11 -1.31
C ASN A 261 26.73 -13.21 -0.80
N LEU A 262 26.08 -12.45 -1.69
CA LEU A 262 24.91 -11.64 -1.30
C LEU A 262 23.76 -12.52 -0.82
N LEU A 263 23.53 -13.66 -1.47
CA LEU A 263 22.55 -14.63 -1.01
C LEU A 263 22.89 -15.16 0.38
N ARG A 264 24.17 -15.49 0.63
CA ARG A 264 24.64 -15.98 1.93
C ARG A 264 24.40 -14.94 3.03
N ASP A 265 24.75 -13.69 2.76
CA ASP A 265 24.54 -12.58 3.70
C ASP A 265 23.04 -12.40 4.00
N TYR A 266 22.21 -12.35 2.95
CA TYR A 266 20.76 -12.19 3.08
C TYR A 266 20.11 -13.33 3.88
N LEU A 267 20.46 -14.58 3.57
CA LEU A 267 19.96 -15.74 4.33
C LEU A 267 20.46 -15.72 5.78
N THR A 268 21.70 -15.28 6.03
CA THR A 268 22.23 -15.16 7.39
C THR A 268 21.39 -14.20 8.20
N GLU A 269 21.08 -13.03 7.64
CA GLU A 269 20.21 -12.07 8.29
C GLU A 269 18.78 -12.59 8.46
N LEU A 270 18.24 -13.29 7.46
CA LEU A 270 16.91 -13.90 7.51
C LEU A 270 16.80 -14.90 8.67
N TYR A 271 17.80 -15.77 8.87
CA TYR A 271 17.80 -16.73 9.98
C TYR A 271 18.05 -16.10 11.34
N GLN A 272 18.65 -14.90 11.39
CA GLN A 272 18.90 -14.18 12.65
C GLN A 272 17.75 -13.26 13.05
N LYS A 273 17.10 -12.60 12.07
CA LYS A 273 16.15 -11.49 12.29
C LYS A 273 14.69 -11.86 12.02
N SER A 274 14.41 -12.93 11.29
CA SER A 274 13.02 -13.32 10.96
C SER A 274 12.29 -13.96 12.15
N THR A 275 11.04 -13.57 12.36
CA THR A 275 10.13 -14.21 13.32
C THR A 275 9.60 -15.55 12.82
N LYS A 276 9.66 -15.80 11.51
CA LYS A 276 9.23 -17.04 10.87
C LYS A 276 10.36 -17.58 10.00
N LEU A 277 10.92 -18.71 10.39
CA LEU A 277 12.02 -19.34 9.66
C LEU A 277 11.49 -20.25 8.52
N PRO A 278 12.27 -20.46 7.45
CA PRO A 278 11.99 -21.49 6.46
C PRO A 278 11.95 -22.88 7.12
N PRO A 279 11.16 -23.83 6.60
CA PRO A 279 11.09 -25.21 7.12
C PRO A 279 12.32 -26.07 6.75
N VAL A 280 13.41 -25.45 6.29
CA VAL A 280 14.62 -26.10 5.74
C VAL A 280 15.84 -25.53 6.47
N SER A 281 16.92 -26.29 6.60
CA SER A 281 18.15 -25.76 7.21
C SER A 281 18.82 -24.70 6.33
N PHE A 282 19.61 -23.81 6.94
CA PHE A 282 20.35 -22.77 6.22
C PHE A 282 21.22 -23.36 5.10
N GLU A 283 21.98 -24.42 5.39
CA GLU A 283 22.91 -25.03 4.43
C GLU A 283 22.18 -25.68 3.25
N GLU A 284 21.08 -26.40 3.51
CA GLU A 284 20.26 -27.00 2.45
C GLU A 284 19.63 -25.93 1.56
N LEU A 285 19.10 -24.87 2.17
CA LEU A 285 18.46 -23.78 1.43
C LEU A 285 19.49 -22.98 0.60
N TYR A 286 20.65 -22.68 1.20
CA TYR A 286 21.72 -21.99 0.50
C TYR A 286 22.21 -22.79 -0.69
N LYS A 287 22.45 -24.10 -0.50
CA LYS A 287 22.86 -25.00 -1.57
C LYS A 287 21.83 -25.01 -2.71
N PHE A 288 20.55 -25.24 -2.37
CA PHE A 288 19.46 -25.26 -3.34
C PHE A 288 19.38 -23.97 -4.19
N LEU A 289 19.50 -22.80 -3.55
CA LEU A 289 19.37 -21.51 -4.23
C LEU A 289 20.64 -21.03 -4.94
N SER A 290 21.81 -21.60 -4.63
CA SER A 290 23.11 -21.14 -5.17
C SER A 290 23.74 -22.06 -6.21
N GLU A 291 23.35 -23.34 -6.25
CA GLU A 291 23.87 -24.28 -7.23
C GLU A 291 23.42 -23.92 -8.65
N CYS A 292 24.36 -24.01 -9.59
CA CYS A 292 24.16 -23.66 -10.99
C CYS A 292 25.04 -24.54 -11.88
N PRO A 293 24.47 -25.40 -12.75
CA PRO A 293 25.25 -26.23 -13.66
C PRO A 293 25.81 -25.41 -14.84
N GLU A 294 27.06 -25.68 -15.23
CA GLU A 294 27.76 -24.91 -16.28
C GLU A 294 27.24 -25.21 -17.69
N ASN A 295 26.82 -26.45 -17.97
CA ASN A 295 26.43 -26.91 -19.31
C ASN A 295 25.03 -27.54 -19.30
N ILE A 296 24.06 -26.77 -19.78
CA ILE A 296 22.65 -27.21 -19.90
C ILE A 296 22.29 -27.35 -21.38
N PRO A 297 21.71 -28.47 -21.83
CA PRO A 297 21.15 -28.60 -23.17
C PRO A 297 20.02 -27.59 -23.45
N VAL A 298 19.95 -27.07 -24.67
CA VAL A 298 18.96 -26.04 -25.07
C VAL A 298 17.51 -26.50 -24.84
N ASP A 299 17.23 -27.77 -25.10
CA ASP A 299 15.92 -28.41 -24.93
C ASP A 299 15.48 -28.57 -23.46
N LYS A 300 16.41 -28.43 -22.51
CA LYS A 300 16.16 -28.61 -21.07
C LYS A 300 16.30 -27.33 -20.25
N LEU A 301 16.59 -26.19 -20.88
CA LEU A 301 16.90 -24.97 -20.15
C LEU A 301 15.78 -24.52 -19.19
N TYR A 302 14.51 -24.62 -19.59
CA TYR A 302 13.40 -24.30 -18.69
C TYR A 302 13.27 -25.32 -17.55
N GLU A 303 13.30 -26.62 -17.83
CA GLU A 303 13.17 -27.67 -16.81
C GLU A 303 14.28 -27.61 -15.75
N GLU A 304 15.52 -27.32 -16.15
CA GLU A 304 16.64 -27.24 -15.20
C GLU A 304 16.52 -26.05 -14.24
N THR A 305 15.83 -24.96 -14.62
CA THR A 305 15.59 -23.83 -13.70
C THR A 305 14.71 -24.21 -12.50
N LYS A 306 13.96 -25.31 -12.60
CA LYS A 306 13.19 -25.89 -11.48
C LYS A 306 14.08 -26.48 -10.41
N HIS A 307 15.20 -27.05 -10.83
CA HIS A 307 16.16 -27.70 -9.96
C HIS A 307 17.25 -26.75 -9.46
N TYR A 308 17.55 -25.71 -10.25
CA TYR A 308 18.61 -24.74 -9.97
C TYR A 308 18.10 -23.29 -10.14
N PRO A 309 17.47 -22.70 -9.10
CA PRO A 309 16.84 -21.38 -9.19
C PRO A 309 17.81 -20.25 -9.57
N ALA A 310 19.10 -20.37 -9.28
CA ALA A 310 20.13 -19.39 -9.66
C ALA A 310 20.19 -19.17 -11.18
N LEU A 311 19.83 -20.18 -11.98
CA LEU A 311 19.76 -20.09 -13.44
C LEU A 311 18.77 -19.04 -13.93
N SER A 312 17.74 -18.72 -13.13
CA SER A 312 16.75 -17.70 -13.49
C SER A 312 17.38 -16.32 -13.76
N THR A 313 18.60 -16.06 -13.28
CA THR A 313 19.31 -14.80 -13.56
C THR A 313 19.93 -14.73 -14.96
N SER A 314 20.24 -15.88 -15.57
CA SER A 314 20.94 -15.96 -16.86
C SER A 314 20.12 -16.62 -17.97
N VAL A 315 19.09 -17.42 -17.64
CA VAL A 315 18.35 -18.23 -18.61
C VAL A 315 17.65 -17.39 -19.68
N GLY A 316 17.08 -16.24 -19.32
CA GLY A 316 16.45 -15.31 -20.27
C GLY A 316 17.42 -14.76 -21.31
N TYR A 317 18.67 -14.46 -20.92
CA TYR A 317 19.70 -14.03 -21.87
C TYR A 317 20.07 -15.14 -22.84
N ARG A 318 20.20 -16.36 -22.33
CA ARG A 318 20.48 -17.53 -23.17
C ARG A 318 19.33 -17.84 -24.13
N PHE A 319 18.08 -17.64 -23.72
CA PHE A 319 16.92 -17.76 -24.60
C PHE A 319 17.01 -16.77 -25.76
N LEU A 320 17.29 -15.50 -25.46
CA LEU A 320 17.43 -14.45 -26.47
C LEU A 320 18.62 -14.71 -27.40
N GLU A 321 19.74 -15.19 -26.87
CA GLU A 321 20.92 -15.55 -27.66
C GLU A 321 20.60 -16.67 -28.65
N VAL A 322 19.95 -17.75 -28.20
CA VAL A 322 19.56 -18.87 -29.06
C VAL A 322 18.54 -18.43 -30.10
N ILE A 323 17.49 -17.70 -29.71
CA ILE A 323 16.47 -17.18 -30.63
C ILE A 323 17.10 -16.27 -31.70
N GLY A 324 18.03 -15.41 -31.30
CA GLY A 324 18.75 -14.49 -32.19
C GLY A 324 19.85 -15.16 -33.02
N SER A 325 20.10 -16.46 -32.82
CA SER A 325 21.09 -17.21 -33.58
C SER A 325 20.57 -17.65 -34.95
N ASN A 326 21.47 -18.15 -35.80
CA ASN A 326 21.10 -18.72 -37.10
C ASN A 326 20.59 -20.18 -37.01
N ASP A 327 20.52 -20.77 -35.80
CA ASP A 327 20.03 -22.13 -35.61
C ASP A 327 18.49 -22.15 -35.47
N ILE A 328 17.81 -22.32 -36.61
CA ILE A 328 16.34 -22.35 -36.69
C ILE A 328 15.74 -23.40 -35.75
N GLN A 329 16.33 -24.59 -35.66
CA GLN A 329 15.76 -25.69 -34.88
C GLN A 329 15.90 -25.43 -33.38
N ALA A 330 17.03 -24.88 -32.95
CA ALA A 330 17.23 -24.46 -31.56
C ALA A 330 16.28 -23.32 -31.19
N SER A 331 16.11 -22.32 -32.07
CA SER A 331 15.15 -21.21 -31.87
C SER A 331 13.72 -21.71 -31.72
N ILE A 332 13.28 -22.61 -32.60
CA ILE A 332 11.94 -23.24 -32.51
C ILE A 332 11.78 -23.98 -31.19
N THR A 333 12.81 -24.72 -30.75
CA THR A 333 12.79 -25.46 -29.48
C THR A 333 12.61 -24.54 -28.28
N ILE A 334 13.29 -23.38 -28.27
CA ILE A 334 13.11 -22.36 -27.21
C ILE A 334 11.72 -21.74 -27.27
N MET A 335 11.24 -21.33 -28.45
CA MET A 335 9.89 -20.78 -28.60
C MET A 335 8.83 -21.76 -28.10
N GLN A 336 9.00 -23.06 -28.36
CA GLN A 336 8.16 -24.14 -27.84
C GLN A 336 8.18 -24.28 -26.32
N GLN A 337 9.33 -24.13 -25.67
CA GLN A 337 9.38 -24.07 -24.20
C GLN A 337 8.59 -22.86 -23.67
N ILE A 338 8.70 -21.70 -24.32
CA ILE A 338 7.94 -20.51 -23.92
C ILE A 338 6.42 -20.73 -24.11
N TYR A 339 6.01 -21.39 -25.20
CA TYR A 339 4.59 -21.69 -25.48
C TYR A 339 3.90 -22.58 -24.47
N GLN A 340 4.65 -23.45 -23.80
CA GLN A 340 4.07 -24.35 -22.81
C GLN A 340 3.61 -23.59 -21.57
N ASN A 341 4.29 -22.50 -21.21
CA ASN A 341 4.00 -21.70 -20.01
C ASN A 341 4.09 -20.18 -20.30
N PRO A 342 3.27 -19.64 -21.21
CA PRO A 342 3.49 -18.31 -21.77
C PRO A 342 3.30 -17.17 -20.75
N SER A 343 2.42 -17.33 -19.76
CA SER A 343 2.22 -16.33 -18.70
C SER A 343 3.43 -16.23 -17.78
N GLU A 344 4.03 -17.35 -17.40
CA GLU A 344 5.23 -17.38 -16.57
C GLU A 344 6.41 -16.68 -17.27
N PHE A 345 6.62 -16.98 -18.55
CA PHE A 345 7.66 -16.33 -19.34
C PHE A 345 7.38 -14.84 -19.58
N LEU A 346 6.11 -14.46 -19.79
CA LEU A 346 5.75 -13.04 -19.90
C LEU A 346 6.21 -12.27 -18.65
N TYR A 347 5.84 -12.75 -17.46
CA TYR A 347 6.20 -12.12 -16.20
C TYR A 347 7.72 -12.16 -15.95
N TYR A 348 8.38 -13.27 -16.28
CA TYR A 348 9.82 -13.38 -16.17
C TYR A 348 10.57 -12.38 -17.06
N PHE A 349 10.23 -12.32 -18.36
CA PHE A 349 10.85 -11.39 -19.31
C PHE A 349 10.54 -9.92 -18.99
N ALA A 350 9.36 -9.62 -18.43
CA ALA A 350 9.05 -8.31 -17.87
C ALA A 350 9.93 -7.99 -16.66
N SER A 351 10.10 -8.95 -15.73
CA SER A 351 10.88 -8.79 -14.51
C SER A 351 12.38 -8.55 -14.78
N ILE A 352 12.94 -9.11 -15.85
CA ILE A 352 14.32 -8.85 -16.27
C ILE A 352 14.45 -7.67 -17.24
N GLY A 353 13.35 -6.99 -17.60
CA GLY A 353 13.34 -5.85 -18.52
C GLY A 353 13.80 -6.21 -19.94
N LYS A 354 13.41 -7.39 -20.46
CA LYS A 354 13.78 -7.89 -21.80
C LYS A 354 12.60 -8.36 -22.65
N LEU A 355 11.37 -8.11 -22.19
CA LEU A 355 10.16 -8.49 -22.90
C LEU A 355 10.06 -7.83 -24.29
N ASP A 356 10.40 -6.54 -24.36
CA ASP A 356 10.49 -5.79 -25.62
C ASP A 356 11.52 -6.40 -26.58
N VAL A 357 12.70 -6.79 -26.08
CA VAL A 357 13.74 -7.45 -26.87
C VAL A 357 13.26 -8.78 -27.42
N LEU A 358 12.59 -9.60 -26.59
CA LEU A 358 12.03 -10.88 -27.02
C LEU A 358 10.99 -10.70 -28.14
N ILE A 359 10.01 -9.82 -27.92
CA ILE A 359 8.95 -9.54 -28.89
C ILE A 359 9.56 -9.01 -30.19
N ASN A 360 10.49 -8.06 -30.10
CA ASN A 360 11.11 -7.45 -31.27
C ASN A 360 11.93 -8.47 -32.08
N THR A 361 12.69 -9.33 -31.41
CA THR A 361 13.51 -10.38 -32.04
C THR A 361 12.62 -11.40 -32.75
N CYS A 362 11.56 -11.88 -32.10
CA CYS A 362 10.63 -12.84 -32.70
C CYS A 362 9.86 -12.22 -33.88
N LEU A 363 9.50 -10.95 -33.78
CA LEU A 363 8.84 -10.24 -34.87
C LEU A 363 9.79 -10.01 -36.05
N ASP A 364 11.07 -9.67 -35.81
CA ASP A 364 12.07 -9.55 -36.87
C ASP A 364 12.29 -10.86 -37.62
N ILE A 365 12.27 -11.98 -36.89
CA ILE A 365 12.28 -13.32 -37.48
C ILE A 365 11.04 -13.54 -38.35
N ALA A 366 9.84 -13.27 -37.81
CA ALA A 366 8.58 -13.44 -38.52
C ALA A 366 8.52 -12.61 -39.82
N GLU A 367 9.14 -11.43 -39.82
CA GLU A 367 9.12 -10.51 -40.96
C GLU A 367 10.09 -10.88 -42.08
N ARG A 368 11.15 -11.63 -41.78
CA ARG A 368 12.25 -11.90 -42.72
C ARG A 368 12.30 -13.35 -43.19
N THR A 369 11.76 -14.28 -42.42
CA THR A 369 11.84 -15.71 -42.73
C THR A 369 10.93 -16.09 -43.89
N THR A 370 11.38 -17.05 -44.69
CA THR A 370 10.59 -17.72 -45.73
C THR A 370 10.24 -19.16 -45.32
N ASP A 371 10.80 -19.63 -44.20
CA ASP A 371 10.47 -20.92 -43.58
C ASP A 371 9.13 -20.79 -42.84
N GLU A 372 8.11 -21.53 -43.30
CA GLU A 372 6.76 -21.48 -42.74
C GLU A 372 6.69 -21.95 -41.29
N LEU A 373 7.54 -22.91 -40.89
CA LEU A 373 7.55 -23.45 -39.53
C LEU A 373 8.20 -22.45 -38.57
N TYR A 374 9.30 -21.82 -38.98
CA TYR A 374 9.96 -20.79 -38.19
C TYR A 374 9.05 -19.56 -38.04
N PHE A 375 8.38 -19.16 -39.13
CA PHE A 375 7.37 -18.11 -39.09
C PHE A 375 6.22 -18.43 -38.15
N TYR A 376 5.66 -19.64 -38.23
CA TYR A 376 4.55 -20.05 -37.39
C TYR A 376 4.90 -19.92 -35.91
N HIS A 377 6.07 -20.42 -35.52
CA HIS A 377 6.56 -20.37 -34.14
C HIS A 377 7.09 -19.02 -33.71
N SER A 378 7.47 -18.11 -34.59
CA SER A 378 7.84 -16.75 -34.17
C SER A 378 6.59 -15.87 -34.02
N LEU A 379 5.67 -15.93 -34.98
CA LEU A 379 4.43 -15.12 -34.96
C LEU A 379 3.48 -15.57 -33.86
N THR A 380 3.29 -16.88 -33.66
CA THR A 380 2.41 -17.40 -32.60
C THR A 380 2.87 -16.90 -31.23
N LEU A 381 4.17 -16.64 -31.01
CA LEU A 381 4.77 -16.26 -29.74
C LEU A 381 4.53 -14.79 -29.49
N VAL A 382 4.82 -13.97 -30.49
CA VAL A 382 4.48 -12.54 -30.48
C VAL A 382 3.00 -12.35 -30.21
N ILE A 383 2.12 -13.05 -30.94
CA ILE A 383 0.67 -12.96 -30.75
C ILE A 383 0.27 -13.41 -29.34
N THR A 384 0.85 -14.50 -28.83
CA THR A 384 0.54 -15.02 -27.48
C THR A 384 0.95 -14.01 -26.40
N LEU A 385 2.17 -13.47 -26.45
CA LEU A 385 2.67 -12.52 -25.45
C LEU A 385 1.87 -11.21 -25.47
N ILE A 386 1.69 -10.62 -26.66
CA ILE A 386 0.87 -9.39 -26.81
C ILE A 386 -0.56 -9.64 -26.35
N ARG A 387 -1.15 -10.80 -26.66
CA ARG A 387 -2.51 -11.12 -26.18
C ARG A 387 -2.58 -11.23 -24.67
N LEU A 388 -1.61 -11.88 -24.03
CA LEU A 388 -1.58 -11.97 -22.58
C LEU A 388 -1.43 -10.59 -21.92
N GLU A 389 -0.60 -9.72 -22.46
CA GLU A 389 -0.44 -8.34 -22.00
C GLU A 389 -1.74 -7.54 -22.09
N ILE A 390 -2.43 -7.60 -23.23
CA ILE A 390 -3.70 -6.89 -23.43
C ILE A 390 -4.79 -7.49 -22.53
N SER A 391 -4.88 -8.81 -22.44
CA SER A 391 -5.87 -9.50 -21.59
C SER A 391 -5.67 -9.24 -20.10
N ASP A 392 -4.48 -8.79 -19.68
CA ASP A 392 -4.22 -8.34 -18.32
C ASP A 392 -4.74 -6.91 -18.06
N GLY A 393 -4.65 -6.03 -19.06
CA GLY A 393 -5.14 -4.64 -19.00
C GLY A 393 -4.31 -3.71 -18.12
N ALA A 394 -3.13 -4.13 -17.66
CA ALA A 394 -2.26 -3.29 -16.85
C ALA A 394 -1.79 -2.06 -17.65
N PRO A 395 -1.85 -0.84 -17.07
CA PRO A 395 -1.39 0.38 -17.74
C PRO A 395 0.04 0.28 -18.29
N TYR A 396 0.95 -0.35 -17.54
CA TYR A 396 2.34 -0.59 -17.96
C TYR A 396 2.43 -1.40 -19.27
N PHE A 397 1.80 -2.58 -19.32
CA PHE A 397 1.82 -3.43 -20.51
C PHE A 397 1.13 -2.76 -21.72
N LEU A 398 -0.02 -2.11 -21.49
CA LEU A 398 -0.69 -1.34 -22.54
C LEU A 398 0.18 -0.20 -23.08
N GLY A 399 0.93 0.48 -22.21
CA GLY A 399 1.89 1.52 -22.56
C GLY A 399 3.05 1.01 -23.42
N GLU A 400 3.66 -0.13 -23.05
CA GLU A 400 4.74 -0.74 -23.84
C GLU A 400 4.25 -1.24 -25.21
N ILE A 401 3.03 -1.80 -25.31
CA ILE A 401 2.43 -2.15 -26.61
C ILE A 401 2.21 -0.91 -27.48
N GLN A 402 1.69 0.18 -26.90
CA GLN A 402 1.49 1.42 -27.66
C GLN A 402 2.83 2.01 -28.15
N LYS A 403 3.87 1.92 -27.33
CA LYS A 403 5.23 2.34 -27.69
C LYS A 403 5.79 1.45 -28.80
N LEU A 404 5.59 0.13 -28.75
CA LEU A 404 5.93 -0.79 -29.84
C LEU A 404 5.26 -0.36 -31.15
N PHE A 405 3.95 -0.09 -31.13
CA PHE A 405 3.18 0.34 -32.31
C PHE A 405 3.58 1.71 -32.85
N LYS A 406 4.07 2.62 -32.00
CA LYS A 406 4.56 3.94 -32.42
C LYS A 406 5.99 3.89 -32.98
N THR A 407 6.83 3.02 -32.44
CA THR A 407 8.26 2.96 -32.77
C THR A 407 8.57 2.07 -33.97
N ARG A 408 7.76 1.03 -34.21
CA ARG A 408 7.92 0.16 -35.37
C ARG A 408 7.05 0.60 -36.55
N ASN A 409 7.66 0.68 -37.72
CA ASN A 409 7.01 0.97 -38.99
C ASN A 409 7.15 -0.22 -39.95
N THR A 410 6.54 -1.35 -39.58
CA THR A 410 6.56 -2.58 -40.38
C THR A 410 5.13 -3.02 -40.71
N PRO A 411 4.90 -3.69 -41.85
CA PRO A 411 3.56 -4.13 -42.24
C PRO A 411 2.88 -5.05 -41.20
N SER A 412 3.66 -5.80 -40.41
CA SER A 412 3.16 -6.69 -39.36
C SER A 412 2.40 -5.95 -38.25
N ILE A 413 2.71 -4.66 -38.03
CA ILE A 413 2.03 -3.81 -37.04
C ILE A 413 0.54 -3.66 -37.38
N LEU A 414 0.15 -3.72 -38.66
CA LEU A 414 -1.27 -3.69 -39.04
C LEU A 414 -2.02 -4.91 -38.48
N LEU A 415 -1.44 -6.10 -38.60
CA LEU A 415 -1.99 -7.34 -38.05
C LEU A 415 -2.10 -7.27 -36.52
N LEU A 416 -1.03 -6.80 -35.85
CA LEU A 416 -0.98 -6.70 -34.38
C LEU A 416 -1.94 -5.65 -33.83
N LYS A 417 -2.07 -4.48 -34.49
CA LYS A 417 -3.06 -3.44 -34.14
C LYS A 417 -4.49 -3.94 -34.32
N ALA A 418 -4.79 -4.58 -35.45
CA ALA A 418 -6.12 -5.14 -35.72
C ALA A 418 -6.51 -6.20 -34.68
N MET A 419 -5.54 -7.00 -34.23
CA MET A 419 -5.71 -7.95 -33.15
C MET A 419 -5.96 -7.25 -31.80
N ALA A 420 -5.12 -6.27 -31.48
CA ALA A 420 -5.08 -5.61 -30.18
C ALA A 420 -6.25 -4.63 -29.93
N ASP A 421 -6.90 -4.15 -30.98
CA ASP A 421 -7.91 -3.07 -30.95
C ASP A 421 -7.43 -1.77 -30.28
N ILE A 422 -6.12 -1.51 -30.31
CA ILE A 422 -5.54 -0.29 -29.77
C ILE A 422 -5.33 0.68 -30.93
N ASN A 423 -6.15 1.74 -30.99
CA ASN A 423 -6.08 2.80 -32.00
C ASN A 423 -6.11 2.30 -33.45
N TRP A 424 -6.77 1.17 -33.71
CA TRP A 424 -6.90 0.60 -35.04
C TRP A 424 -8.18 1.09 -35.73
N SER A 425 -8.08 1.45 -37.00
CA SER A 425 -9.24 1.69 -37.85
C SER A 425 -9.14 0.95 -39.18
N GLU A 426 -10.28 0.55 -39.75
CA GLU A 426 -10.34 -0.01 -41.11
C GLU A 426 -9.75 0.95 -42.17
N ASN A 427 -9.75 2.26 -41.87
CA ASN A 427 -9.15 3.29 -42.71
C ASN A 427 -7.61 3.19 -42.81
N GLU A 428 -6.94 2.45 -41.91
CA GLU A 428 -5.51 2.15 -42.04
C GLU A 428 -5.23 1.13 -43.16
N ILE A 429 -6.25 0.45 -43.69
CA ILE A 429 -6.13 -0.46 -44.82
C ILE A 429 -6.11 0.32 -46.13
N ASN A 430 -4.90 0.59 -46.62
CA ASN A 430 -4.67 1.31 -47.87
C ASN A 430 -4.51 0.40 -49.10
N ILE A 431 -4.49 -0.92 -48.90
CA ILE A 431 -4.23 -1.91 -49.95
C ILE A 431 -5.48 -2.78 -50.11
N LYS A 432 -5.89 -3.01 -51.36
CA LYS A 432 -6.99 -3.90 -51.74
C LYS A 432 -6.43 -5.06 -52.57
N PRO A 433 -5.78 -6.04 -51.93
CA PRO A 433 -5.15 -7.13 -52.67
C PRO A 433 -6.21 -8.06 -53.26
N THR A 434 -5.88 -8.78 -54.32
CA THR A 434 -6.70 -9.90 -54.80
C THR A 434 -6.37 -11.19 -54.04
N LEU A 435 -7.25 -12.19 -54.10
CA LEU A 435 -6.98 -13.48 -53.46
C LEU A 435 -5.75 -14.18 -54.09
N GLU A 436 -5.55 -14.04 -55.40
CA GLU A 436 -4.36 -14.56 -56.10
C GLU A 436 -3.07 -13.89 -55.61
N GLU A 437 -3.09 -12.56 -55.40
CA GLU A 437 -1.95 -11.82 -54.83
C GLU A 437 -1.63 -12.24 -53.40
N CYS A 438 -2.61 -12.72 -52.64
CA CYS A 438 -2.41 -13.27 -51.31
C CYS A 438 -1.75 -14.66 -51.40
N ILE A 439 -2.24 -15.54 -52.27
CA ILE A 439 -1.75 -16.92 -52.39
C ILE A 439 -0.31 -16.95 -52.88
N ASN A 440 0.01 -16.10 -53.87
CA ASN A 440 1.32 -16.02 -54.54
C ASN A 440 2.39 -15.29 -53.72
N GLU A 441 2.06 -14.74 -52.55
CA GLU A 441 3.03 -14.08 -51.68
C GLU A 441 3.95 -15.11 -51.02
N TYR A 442 5.26 -14.92 -51.21
CA TYR A 442 6.29 -15.85 -50.75
C TYR A 442 6.66 -15.63 -49.27
N ILE A 443 6.58 -14.38 -48.79
CA ILE A 443 6.90 -14.06 -47.39
C ILE A 443 5.64 -14.29 -46.54
N PRO A 444 5.64 -15.23 -45.57
CA PRO A 444 4.45 -15.59 -44.82
C PRO A 444 3.77 -14.42 -44.09
N ILE A 445 4.52 -13.46 -43.53
CA ILE A 445 3.90 -12.30 -42.86
C ILE A 445 3.12 -11.42 -43.84
N ASN A 446 3.66 -11.19 -45.03
CA ASN A 446 3.02 -10.37 -46.07
C ASN A 446 1.77 -11.07 -46.58
N LYS A 447 1.81 -12.41 -46.67
CA LYS A 447 0.66 -13.24 -47.01
C LYS A 447 -0.46 -13.07 -45.98
N CYS A 448 -0.14 -13.14 -44.69
CA CYS A 448 -1.12 -12.89 -43.61
C CYS A 448 -1.72 -11.49 -43.67
N ILE A 449 -0.91 -10.46 -43.92
CA ILE A 449 -1.37 -9.06 -43.97
C ILE A 449 -2.27 -8.83 -45.19
N LYS A 450 -1.82 -9.25 -46.38
CA LYS A 450 -2.63 -9.14 -47.61
C LYS A 450 -3.95 -9.88 -47.44
N TYR A 451 -3.92 -11.09 -46.87
CA TYR A 451 -5.13 -11.86 -46.61
C TYR A 451 -6.07 -11.16 -45.61
N LEU A 452 -5.54 -10.55 -44.55
CA LEU A 452 -6.34 -9.73 -43.63
C LEU A 452 -7.00 -8.55 -44.35
N CYS A 453 -6.22 -7.78 -45.14
CA CYS A 453 -6.72 -6.66 -45.93
C CYS A 453 -7.80 -7.11 -46.92
N TYR A 454 -7.61 -8.26 -47.58
CA TYR A 454 -8.61 -8.85 -48.46
C TYR A 454 -9.91 -9.12 -47.71
N LEU A 455 -9.86 -9.79 -46.56
CA LEU A 455 -11.05 -10.11 -45.76
C LEU A 455 -11.83 -8.86 -45.31
N PHE A 456 -11.14 -7.76 -44.99
CA PHE A 456 -11.81 -6.50 -44.61
C PHE A 456 -12.36 -5.70 -45.79
N THR A 457 -11.80 -5.85 -46.98
CA THR A 457 -12.16 -5.01 -48.15
C THR A 457 -13.11 -5.71 -49.11
N GLU A 458 -13.14 -7.04 -49.12
CA GLU A 458 -14.06 -7.83 -49.93
C GLU A 458 -15.48 -7.75 -49.38
N THR A 459 -16.44 -7.48 -50.27
CA THR A 459 -17.86 -7.34 -49.92
C THR A 459 -18.70 -8.49 -50.46
N ASN A 460 -18.14 -9.30 -51.37
CA ASN A 460 -18.83 -10.45 -51.92
C ASN A 460 -18.68 -11.69 -51.03
N ASN A 461 -19.80 -12.14 -50.46
CA ASN A 461 -19.84 -13.32 -49.61
C ASN A 461 -19.34 -14.60 -50.29
N SER A 462 -19.53 -14.79 -51.61
CA SER A 462 -19.04 -16.01 -52.28
C SER A 462 -17.51 -16.07 -52.33
N TYR A 463 -16.87 -14.93 -52.56
CA TYR A 463 -15.41 -14.84 -52.57
C TYR A 463 -14.82 -14.93 -51.15
N LEU A 464 -15.49 -14.37 -50.15
CA LEU A 464 -15.12 -14.56 -48.74
C LEU A 464 -15.18 -16.04 -48.32
N ILE A 465 -16.22 -16.78 -48.72
CA ILE A 465 -16.33 -18.23 -48.45
C ILE A 465 -15.16 -18.99 -49.08
N HIS A 466 -14.82 -18.66 -50.33
CA HIS A 466 -13.67 -19.27 -51.01
C HIS A 466 -12.36 -18.95 -50.29
N ALA A 467 -12.17 -17.70 -49.86
CA ALA A 467 -10.99 -17.31 -49.10
C ALA A 467 -10.89 -18.02 -47.74
N LEU A 468 -11.99 -18.23 -47.03
CA LEU A 468 -12.02 -18.97 -45.77
C LEU A 468 -11.72 -20.46 -45.94
N ALA A 469 -11.99 -21.05 -47.11
CA ALA A 469 -11.62 -22.44 -47.39
C ALA A 469 -10.08 -22.64 -47.41
N LEU A 470 -9.32 -21.64 -47.85
CA LEU A 470 -7.85 -21.68 -47.93
C LEU A 470 -7.16 -21.77 -46.56
N VAL A 471 -7.87 -21.45 -45.47
CA VAL A 471 -7.33 -21.51 -44.11
C VAL A 471 -7.00 -22.96 -43.71
N GLU A 472 -7.67 -23.96 -44.29
CA GLU A 472 -7.33 -25.38 -44.06
C GLU A 472 -6.02 -25.80 -44.73
N GLU A 473 -5.69 -25.17 -45.84
CA GLU A 473 -4.49 -25.46 -46.63
C GLU A 473 -3.26 -24.72 -46.09
N ASN A 474 -3.45 -23.58 -45.42
CA ASN A 474 -2.37 -22.79 -44.85
C ASN A 474 -2.68 -22.35 -43.41
N GLN A 475 -2.05 -23.02 -42.45
CA GLN A 475 -2.30 -22.80 -41.02
C GLN A 475 -1.97 -21.37 -40.55
N ASN A 476 -1.10 -20.66 -41.26
CA ASN A 476 -0.73 -19.28 -40.92
C ASN A 476 -1.88 -18.29 -41.12
N LEU A 477 -2.86 -18.64 -41.98
CA LEU A 477 -4.03 -17.80 -42.26
C LEU A 477 -5.11 -17.85 -41.18
N TYR A 478 -4.97 -18.70 -40.16
CA TYR A 478 -5.94 -18.74 -39.06
C TYR A 478 -5.94 -17.44 -38.24
N PHE A 479 -4.78 -16.86 -37.95
CA PHE A 479 -4.71 -15.60 -37.21
C PHE A 479 -5.48 -14.45 -37.89
N PRO A 480 -5.23 -14.11 -39.17
CA PRO A 480 -5.98 -13.05 -39.83
C PRO A 480 -7.47 -13.37 -39.97
N ALA A 481 -7.86 -14.64 -40.20
CA ALA A 481 -9.28 -15.03 -40.23
C ALA A 481 -9.97 -14.85 -38.87
N LEU A 482 -9.32 -15.24 -37.77
CA LEU A 482 -9.84 -15.07 -36.41
C LEU A 482 -9.94 -13.58 -36.00
N ILE A 483 -8.95 -12.78 -36.38
CA ILE A 483 -8.97 -11.32 -36.17
C ILE A 483 -10.17 -10.72 -36.92
N TRP A 484 -10.28 -10.98 -38.22
CA TRP A 484 -11.38 -10.49 -39.04
C TRP A 484 -12.76 -10.91 -38.49
N GLY A 485 -12.93 -12.18 -38.12
CA GLY A 485 -14.18 -12.69 -37.55
C GLY A 485 -14.55 -11.97 -36.25
N THR A 486 -13.58 -11.80 -35.35
CA THR A 486 -13.78 -11.09 -34.08
C THR A 486 -14.21 -9.63 -34.30
N ARG A 487 -13.64 -8.96 -35.31
CA ARG A 487 -13.88 -7.54 -35.60
C ARG A 487 -15.19 -7.29 -36.33
N THR A 488 -15.44 -8.02 -37.41
CA THR A 488 -16.61 -7.78 -38.26
C THR A 488 -17.90 -8.38 -37.71
N LYS A 489 -17.80 -9.37 -36.82
CA LYS A 489 -18.95 -10.15 -36.30
C LYS A 489 -19.81 -10.73 -37.45
N SER A 490 -19.18 -10.97 -38.61
CA SER A 490 -19.84 -11.47 -39.82
C SER A 490 -20.45 -12.85 -39.59
N GLN A 491 -21.63 -13.14 -40.13
CA GLN A 491 -22.23 -14.48 -40.03
C GLN A 491 -21.34 -15.57 -40.67
N LEU A 492 -20.51 -15.21 -41.65
CA LEU A 492 -19.62 -16.14 -42.36
C LEU A 492 -18.53 -16.72 -41.46
N MET A 493 -18.15 -16.04 -40.38
CA MET A 493 -17.12 -16.53 -39.47
C MET A 493 -17.51 -17.83 -38.75
N ARG A 494 -18.81 -18.20 -38.75
CA ARG A 494 -19.29 -19.51 -38.25
C ARG A 494 -18.72 -20.70 -39.03
N GLN A 495 -18.10 -20.45 -40.19
CA GLN A 495 -17.36 -21.46 -40.95
C GLN A 495 -15.96 -21.73 -40.38
N ILE A 496 -15.35 -20.80 -39.63
CA ILE A 496 -14.00 -20.99 -39.06
C ILE A 496 -13.95 -22.16 -38.06
N PRO A 497 -14.90 -22.31 -37.11
CA PRO A 497 -14.94 -23.44 -36.18
C PRO A 497 -15.11 -24.81 -36.84
N THR A 498 -15.65 -24.88 -38.06
CA THR A 498 -15.86 -26.17 -38.75
C THR A 498 -14.60 -26.68 -39.45
N LYS A 499 -13.52 -25.89 -39.46
CA LYS A 499 -12.22 -26.23 -40.04
C LYS A 499 -11.27 -26.87 -39.02
N LYS A 500 -10.19 -27.49 -39.50
CA LYS A 500 -9.16 -28.10 -38.65
C LYS A 500 -8.21 -27.05 -38.04
N ILE A 501 -8.61 -26.48 -36.91
CA ILE A 501 -7.87 -25.41 -36.21
C ILE A 501 -6.53 -25.93 -35.64
N PRO A 502 -5.43 -25.15 -35.73
CA PRO A 502 -4.16 -25.49 -35.11
C PRO A 502 -4.33 -25.75 -33.61
N ASN A 503 -3.73 -26.84 -33.11
CA ASN A 503 -3.87 -27.27 -31.72
C ASN A 503 -2.94 -26.49 -30.77
N THR A 504 -3.03 -25.16 -30.77
CA THR A 504 -2.30 -24.30 -29.82
C THR A 504 -3.29 -23.55 -28.91
N HIS A 505 -2.84 -23.19 -27.71
CA HIS A 505 -3.68 -22.49 -26.73
C HIS A 505 -4.21 -21.16 -27.28
N ILE A 506 -3.38 -20.38 -27.97
CA ILE A 506 -3.75 -19.06 -28.49
C ILE A 506 -4.79 -19.10 -29.60
N HIS A 507 -4.74 -20.09 -30.49
CA HIS A 507 -5.75 -20.26 -31.54
C HIS A 507 -7.12 -20.63 -30.92
N LYS A 508 -7.12 -21.56 -29.96
CA LYS A 508 -8.34 -21.93 -29.22
C LYS A 508 -8.91 -20.74 -28.44
N PHE A 509 -8.04 -19.96 -27.82
CA PHE A 509 -8.42 -18.76 -27.08
C PHE A 509 -9.06 -17.70 -27.98
N MET A 510 -8.39 -17.33 -29.08
CA MET A 510 -8.93 -16.36 -30.04
C MET A 510 -10.22 -16.85 -30.68
N LEU A 511 -10.35 -18.15 -30.98
CA LEU A 511 -11.61 -18.74 -31.45
C LEU A 511 -12.73 -18.62 -30.42
N ALA A 512 -12.44 -18.91 -29.14
CA ALA A 512 -13.44 -18.80 -28.08
C ALA A 512 -13.94 -17.36 -27.93
N GLN A 513 -13.04 -16.36 -27.99
CA GLN A 513 -13.41 -14.95 -28.00
C GLN A 513 -14.28 -14.60 -29.22
N MET A 514 -13.85 -15.03 -30.41
CA MET A 514 -14.57 -14.83 -31.67
C MET A 514 -16.02 -15.37 -31.57
N LEU A 515 -16.19 -16.57 -31.03
CA LEU A 515 -17.50 -17.20 -30.79
C LEU A 515 -18.35 -16.44 -29.76
N LEU A 516 -17.73 -15.94 -28.69
CA LEU A 516 -18.43 -15.15 -27.67
C LEU A 516 -19.10 -13.91 -28.29
N PHE A 517 -18.44 -13.21 -29.21
CA PHE A 517 -18.99 -12.01 -29.84
C PHE A 517 -20.09 -12.29 -30.89
N THR A 518 -20.28 -13.54 -31.30
CA THR A 518 -21.30 -13.93 -32.29
C THR A 518 -22.50 -14.68 -31.75
N ALA A 519 -22.42 -15.16 -30.52
CA ALA A 519 -23.56 -15.69 -29.80
C ALA A 519 -24.35 -14.53 -29.17
N LEU A 520 -25.41 -14.03 -29.82
CA LEU A 520 -26.40 -13.12 -29.21
C LEU A 520 -27.84 -13.63 -29.47
N PRO A 521 -28.83 -13.43 -28.57
CA PRO A 521 -28.79 -12.78 -27.25
C PRO A 521 -29.16 -13.79 -26.15
N THR A 522 -28.25 -14.66 -25.73
CA THR A 522 -28.44 -15.34 -24.43
C THR A 522 -27.93 -14.39 -23.36
N PRO A 523 -28.62 -14.24 -22.21
CA PRO A 523 -28.11 -13.40 -21.15
C PRO A 523 -26.70 -13.88 -20.82
N VAL A 524 -25.77 -12.94 -20.85
CA VAL A 524 -24.33 -13.13 -20.57
C VAL A 524 -24.11 -13.89 -19.25
N THR A 525 -25.14 -13.98 -18.40
CA THR A 525 -25.24 -14.66 -17.10
C THR A 525 -24.74 -16.11 -17.06
N GLY A 526 -24.72 -16.85 -18.18
CA GLY A 526 -24.34 -18.27 -18.21
C GLY A 526 -22.90 -18.59 -18.65
N TRP A 527 -22.20 -17.67 -19.31
CA TRP A 527 -20.87 -17.93 -19.90
C TRP A 527 -19.80 -17.32 -19.00
N SER A 528 -19.25 -18.13 -18.08
CA SER A 528 -18.16 -17.81 -17.14
C SER A 528 -17.80 -16.33 -16.96
N ILE A 529 -18.78 -15.48 -16.60
CA ILE A 529 -18.55 -14.11 -16.08
C ILE A 529 -17.66 -14.17 -14.84
N ASP A 530 -17.47 -15.35 -14.27
CA ASP A 530 -16.57 -15.62 -13.18
C ASP A 530 -15.11 -15.27 -13.50
N ALA A 531 -14.71 -15.14 -14.79
CA ALA A 531 -13.32 -14.86 -15.19
C ALA A 531 -13.09 -14.23 -16.60
N PRO A 532 -13.88 -13.25 -17.12
CA PRO A 532 -13.56 -12.65 -18.40
C PRO A 532 -12.26 -11.83 -18.30
N ASP A 533 -11.37 -11.99 -19.26
CA ASP A 533 -10.14 -11.17 -19.35
C ASP A 533 -10.47 -9.72 -19.75
N PHE A 534 -9.53 -8.79 -19.51
CA PHE A 534 -9.73 -7.36 -19.73
C PHE A 534 -10.24 -7.05 -21.14
N PHE A 535 -9.60 -7.64 -22.16
CA PHE A 535 -9.91 -7.38 -23.56
C PHE A 535 -11.31 -7.84 -23.92
N THR A 536 -11.69 -9.01 -23.44
CA THR A 536 -13.04 -9.54 -23.65
C THR A 536 -14.09 -8.60 -23.05
N MET A 537 -13.87 -8.07 -21.84
CA MET A 537 -14.82 -7.18 -21.18
C MET A 537 -15.01 -5.84 -21.89
N ILE A 538 -13.94 -5.22 -22.40
CA ILE A 538 -14.06 -3.93 -23.10
C ILE A 538 -14.77 -4.04 -24.45
N LEU A 539 -14.77 -5.22 -25.07
CA LEU A 539 -15.41 -5.48 -26.37
C LEU A 539 -16.86 -5.96 -26.25
N LEU A 540 -17.29 -6.40 -25.07
CA LEU A 540 -18.68 -6.77 -24.85
C LEU A 540 -19.56 -5.50 -24.94
N PRO A 541 -20.71 -5.57 -25.63
CA PRO A 541 -21.63 -4.43 -25.71
C PRO A 541 -22.07 -4.01 -24.30
N GLU A 542 -22.23 -2.70 -24.09
CA GLU A 542 -22.45 -2.06 -22.77
C GLU A 542 -23.28 -2.93 -21.83
N ALA A 543 -22.59 -3.57 -20.89
CA ALA A 543 -23.24 -4.31 -19.84
C ALA A 543 -24.09 -3.32 -19.03
N HIS A 544 -25.38 -3.65 -18.89
CA HIS A 544 -26.34 -2.90 -18.07
C HIS A 544 -25.70 -2.53 -16.72
N GLN A 545 -25.93 -1.32 -16.18
CA GLN A 545 -25.34 -0.87 -14.91
C GLN A 545 -25.43 -1.90 -13.77
N THR A 546 -26.48 -2.73 -13.78
CA THR A 546 -26.73 -3.85 -12.88
C THR A 546 -25.64 -4.95 -12.92
N ILE A 547 -25.10 -5.26 -14.10
CA ILE A 547 -24.02 -6.26 -14.28
C ILE A 547 -22.72 -5.74 -13.67
N ASN A 548 -22.43 -4.44 -13.82
CA ASN A 548 -21.22 -3.84 -13.26
C ASN A 548 -21.27 -3.79 -11.74
N LEU A 549 -22.44 -3.45 -11.17
CA LEU A 549 -22.70 -3.54 -9.73
C LEU A 549 -22.56 -4.99 -9.23
N PHE A 550 -23.12 -5.96 -9.96
CA PHE A 550 -22.97 -7.38 -9.62
C PHE A 550 -21.50 -7.83 -9.63
N LEU A 551 -20.73 -7.44 -10.65
CA LEU A 551 -19.30 -7.74 -10.74
C LEU A 551 -18.52 -7.11 -9.59
N ILE A 552 -18.83 -5.86 -9.23
CA ILE A 552 -18.24 -5.17 -8.09
C ILE A 552 -18.53 -5.90 -6.79
N VAL A 553 -19.80 -6.22 -6.51
CA VAL A 553 -20.22 -6.91 -5.28
C VAL A 553 -19.57 -8.28 -5.19
N ARG A 554 -19.61 -9.06 -6.28
CA ARG A 554 -18.97 -10.38 -6.32
C ARG A 554 -17.46 -10.33 -6.18
N SER A 555 -16.82 -9.28 -6.72
CA SER A 555 -15.40 -9.05 -6.51
C SER A 555 -15.10 -8.77 -5.05
N LEU A 556 -15.89 -7.92 -4.39
CA LEU A 556 -15.78 -7.62 -2.96
C LEU A 556 -15.98 -8.88 -2.09
N GLU A 557 -16.96 -9.73 -2.41
CA GLU A 557 -17.16 -11.04 -1.76
C GLU A 557 -15.97 -11.98 -1.93
N ARG A 558 -15.33 -11.97 -3.11
CA ARG A 558 -14.10 -12.72 -3.34
C ARG A 558 -12.95 -12.15 -2.50
N VAL A 559 -12.81 -10.83 -2.41
CA VAL A 559 -11.80 -10.19 -1.55
C VAL A 559 -11.97 -10.62 -0.09
N THR A 560 -13.21 -10.69 0.42
CA THR A 560 -13.49 -11.07 1.81
C THR A 560 -13.33 -12.57 2.08
N SER A 561 -13.60 -13.43 1.10
CA SER A 561 -13.59 -14.90 1.28
C SER A 561 -12.26 -15.57 0.91
N MET A 562 -11.33 -14.86 0.29
CA MET A 562 -10.05 -15.44 -0.13
C MET A 562 -9.15 -15.82 1.06
N GLY A 563 -9.02 -17.13 1.26
CA GLY A 563 -7.81 -17.68 1.88
C GLY A 563 -6.58 -17.36 1.01
N LEU A 564 -5.43 -17.16 1.66
CA LEU A 564 -4.20 -16.56 1.11
C LEU A 564 -3.50 -17.34 -0.02
N THR A 565 -4.17 -18.31 -0.64
CA THR A 565 -3.57 -19.32 -1.51
C THR A 565 -4.11 -19.33 -2.95
N ASP A 566 -5.24 -18.67 -3.25
CA ASP A 566 -5.81 -18.70 -4.61
C ASP A 566 -5.53 -17.42 -5.42
N ASN A 567 -4.32 -17.32 -5.96
CA ASN A 567 -3.89 -16.18 -6.78
C ASN A 567 -4.73 -16.00 -8.05
N ASN A 568 -5.34 -17.06 -8.57
CA ASN A 568 -6.04 -17.00 -9.84
C ASN A 568 -7.29 -16.12 -9.73
N ASP A 569 -7.98 -16.16 -8.59
CA ASP A 569 -9.15 -15.34 -8.35
C ASP A 569 -8.81 -13.86 -8.12
N LEU A 570 -7.63 -13.56 -7.56
CA LEU A 570 -7.10 -12.19 -7.49
C LEU A 570 -6.86 -11.61 -8.88
N TYR A 571 -6.13 -12.33 -9.74
CA TYR A 571 -5.85 -11.86 -11.10
C TYR A 571 -7.13 -11.59 -11.90
N LYS A 572 -8.15 -12.45 -11.76
CA LYS A 572 -9.45 -12.24 -12.39
C LYS A 572 -10.13 -10.97 -11.90
N THR A 573 -10.10 -10.70 -10.59
CA THR A 573 -10.65 -9.48 -10.01
C THR A 573 -9.94 -8.24 -10.57
N PHE A 574 -8.61 -8.22 -10.64
CA PHE A 574 -7.87 -7.09 -11.19
C PHE A 574 -8.17 -6.84 -12.67
N ARG A 575 -8.22 -7.89 -13.50
CA ARG A 575 -8.59 -7.76 -14.92
C ARG A 575 -9.98 -7.15 -15.08
N ALA A 576 -10.94 -7.61 -14.27
CA ALA A 576 -12.28 -7.08 -14.29
C ALA A 576 -12.34 -5.60 -13.84
N TRP A 577 -11.63 -5.25 -12.77
CA TRP A 577 -11.60 -3.88 -12.27
C TRP A 577 -10.92 -2.92 -13.24
N ARG A 578 -9.81 -3.33 -13.87
CA ARG A 578 -9.17 -2.55 -14.93
C ARG A 578 -10.10 -2.30 -16.12
N ALA A 579 -10.87 -3.31 -16.53
CA ALA A 579 -11.84 -3.15 -17.61
C ALA A 579 -12.95 -2.17 -17.23
N LEU A 580 -13.47 -2.25 -16.00
CA LEU A 580 -14.48 -1.32 -15.50
C LEU A 580 -13.94 0.12 -15.39
N ILE A 581 -12.69 0.29 -14.95
CA ILE A 581 -12.02 1.60 -14.92
C ILE A 581 -11.90 2.15 -16.35
N TYR A 582 -11.47 1.33 -17.32
CA TYR A 582 -11.37 1.73 -18.72
C TYR A 582 -12.72 2.15 -19.31
N LEU A 583 -13.80 1.41 -19.03
CA LEU A 583 -15.13 1.65 -19.58
C LEU A 583 -15.88 2.82 -18.93
N HIS A 584 -15.61 3.13 -17.66
CA HIS A 584 -16.43 4.06 -16.87
C HIS A 584 -15.68 5.25 -16.27
N GLY A 585 -14.35 5.24 -16.34
CA GLY A 585 -13.49 6.15 -15.60
C GLY A 585 -13.25 5.69 -14.16
N GLY A 586 -12.06 5.97 -13.65
CA GLY A 586 -11.64 5.58 -12.31
C GLY A 586 -12.48 6.19 -11.20
N LYS A 587 -12.86 7.47 -11.32
CA LYS A 587 -13.66 8.19 -10.32
C LYS A 587 -15.03 7.54 -10.13
N LYS A 588 -15.72 7.20 -11.23
CA LYS A 588 -17.04 6.55 -11.17
C LYS A 588 -16.93 5.15 -10.56
N PHE A 589 -15.91 4.40 -10.96
CA PHE A 589 -15.62 3.08 -10.40
C PHE A 589 -15.36 3.16 -8.88
N ALA A 590 -14.47 4.06 -8.45
CA ALA A 590 -14.13 4.27 -7.04
C ALA A 590 -15.37 4.63 -6.20
N ARG A 591 -16.22 5.54 -6.70
CA ARG A 591 -17.51 5.86 -6.05
C ARG A 591 -18.39 4.62 -5.89
N SER A 592 -18.50 3.77 -6.92
CA SER A 592 -19.30 2.54 -6.85
C SER A 592 -18.76 1.55 -5.80
N ILE A 593 -17.43 1.38 -5.70
CA ILE A 593 -16.81 0.56 -4.66
C ILE A 593 -17.08 1.15 -3.27
N ILE A 594 -16.84 2.44 -3.07
CA ILE A 594 -17.02 3.12 -1.77
C ILE A 594 -18.47 3.01 -1.30
N SER A 595 -19.42 3.33 -2.18
CA SER A 595 -20.85 3.19 -1.87
C SER A 595 -21.23 1.73 -1.58
N GLY A 596 -20.64 0.77 -2.30
CA GLY A 596 -20.83 -0.65 -2.04
C GLY A 596 -20.32 -1.07 -0.67
N LEU A 597 -19.11 -0.65 -0.29
CA LEU A 597 -18.53 -0.95 1.03
C LEU A 597 -19.39 -0.39 2.17
N VAL A 598 -19.80 0.88 2.07
CA VAL A 598 -20.63 1.52 3.10
C VAL A 598 -22.01 0.86 3.15
N TRP A 599 -22.62 0.55 2.00
CA TRP A 599 -23.90 -0.17 1.95
C TRP A 599 -23.81 -1.57 2.56
N CYS A 600 -22.80 -2.36 2.19
CA CYS A 600 -22.56 -3.69 2.77
C CYS A 600 -22.44 -3.60 4.29
N SER A 601 -21.68 -2.62 4.78
CA SER A 601 -21.51 -2.38 6.21
C SER A 601 -22.78 -1.92 6.94
N LYS A 602 -23.75 -1.34 6.21
CA LYS A 602 -25.07 -0.95 6.74
C LYS A 602 -26.07 -2.10 6.76
N VAL A 603 -26.04 -2.96 5.75
CA VAL A 603 -26.97 -4.10 5.64
C VAL A 603 -26.57 -5.26 6.57
N SER A 604 -25.27 -5.41 6.84
CA SER A 604 -24.73 -6.49 7.66
C SER A 604 -24.88 -6.28 9.18
N MET A 605 -25.99 -5.72 9.66
CA MET A 605 -26.20 -5.28 11.06
C MET A 605 -25.99 -6.35 12.17
N GLU A 606 -25.59 -7.58 11.81
CA GLU A 606 -25.25 -8.68 12.71
C GLU A 606 -23.82 -9.20 12.45
N ASN A 607 -22.79 -8.54 13.02
CA ASN A 607 -21.42 -9.05 13.25
C ASN A 607 -20.63 -9.73 12.09
N ALA A 608 -21.15 -9.74 10.85
CA ALA A 608 -20.57 -10.52 9.75
C ALA A 608 -19.70 -9.71 8.79
N PHE A 609 -19.79 -8.37 8.80
CA PHE A 609 -18.95 -7.53 7.96
C PHE A 609 -17.59 -7.29 8.61
N ASP A 610 -16.53 -7.67 7.90
CA ASP A 610 -15.16 -7.47 8.32
C ASP A 610 -14.66 -6.08 7.89
N PRO A 611 -14.38 -5.15 8.83
CA PRO A 611 -13.83 -3.83 8.52
C PRO A 611 -12.47 -3.88 7.79
N SER A 612 -11.78 -5.03 7.83
CA SER A 612 -10.54 -5.26 7.09
C SER A 612 -10.70 -5.11 5.57
N LEU A 613 -11.93 -5.19 5.06
CA LEU A 613 -12.23 -5.03 3.65
C LEU A 613 -11.92 -3.63 3.14
N PHE A 614 -12.14 -2.58 3.94
CA PHE A 614 -11.79 -1.20 3.56
C PHE A 614 -10.29 -1.07 3.32
N VAL A 615 -9.48 -1.65 4.21
CA VAL A 615 -8.02 -1.65 4.08
C VAL A 615 -7.60 -2.44 2.84
N SER A 616 -8.17 -3.63 2.63
CA SER A 616 -7.90 -4.46 1.44
C SER A 616 -8.23 -3.73 0.13
N CYS A 617 -9.37 -3.03 0.08
CA CYS A 617 -9.75 -2.21 -1.07
C CYS A 617 -8.79 -1.05 -1.33
N ALA A 618 -8.31 -0.37 -0.28
CA ALA A 618 -7.31 0.69 -0.44
C ALA A 618 -6.06 0.14 -1.14
N TYR A 619 -5.54 -1.01 -0.68
CA TYR A 619 -4.41 -1.65 -1.34
C TYR A 619 -4.69 -2.11 -2.77
N TYR A 620 -5.91 -2.56 -3.07
CA TYR A 620 -6.27 -2.92 -4.43
C TYR A 620 -6.34 -1.68 -5.33
N PHE A 621 -6.79 -0.54 -4.81
CA PHE A 621 -6.71 0.72 -5.56
C PHE A 621 -5.28 1.13 -5.84
N MET A 622 -4.37 0.90 -4.89
CA MET A 622 -2.94 1.11 -5.12
C MET A 622 -2.45 0.24 -6.29
N ILE A 623 -2.75 -1.07 -6.27
CA ILE A 623 -2.35 -2.02 -7.33
C ILE A 623 -2.92 -1.64 -8.70
N LEU A 624 -4.13 -1.08 -8.74
CA LEU A 624 -4.75 -0.64 -9.98
C LEU A 624 -4.15 0.67 -10.54
N SER A 625 -3.45 1.43 -9.73
CA SER A 625 -2.86 2.71 -10.11
C SER A 625 -1.58 2.54 -10.90
N ASP A 626 -1.35 3.42 -11.86
CA ASP A 626 -0.13 3.49 -12.64
C ASP A 626 0.99 4.29 -11.93
N GLU A 627 2.14 4.45 -12.59
CA GLU A 627 3.28 5.20 -12.06
C GLU A 627 2.99 6.70 -11.86
N GLN A 628 1.95 7.25 -12.50
CA GLN A 628 1.57 8.65 -12.38
C GLN A 628 0.52 8.87 -11.29
N ASP A 629 0.05 7.83 -10.60
CA ASP A 629 -0.99 7.91 -9.57
C ASP A 629 -2.36 8.41 -10.08
N ASP A 630 -2.62 8.39 -11.39
CA ASP A 630 -3.80 9.07 -11.98
C ASP A 630 -5.11 8.47 -11.45
N PHE A 631 -5.16 7.15 -11.30
CA PHE A 631 -6.32 6.48 -10.71
C PHE A 631 -6.49 6.81 -9.22
N LEU A 632 -5.41 6.90 -8.44
CA LEU A 632 -5.48 7.24 -7.01
C LEU A 632 -5.93 8.67 -6.76
N ILE A 633 -5.58 9.62 -7.63
CA ILE A 633 -6.15 10.99 -7.63
C ILE A 633 -7.67 10.91 -7.76
N GLU A 634 -8.16 10.17 -8.76
CA GLU A 634 -9.60 10.01 -8.99
C GLU A 634 -10.31 9.32 -7.81
N VAL A 635 -9.65 8.36 -7.15
CA VAL A 635 -10.12 7.74 -5.91
C VAL A 635 -10.21 8.76 -4.78
N CYS A 636 -9.17 9.58 -4.56
CA CYS A 636 -9.17 10.60 -3.52
C CYS A 636 -10.28 11.64 -3.74
N ASP A 637 -10.50 12.07 -4.99
CA ASP A 637 -11.61 12.95 -5.35
C ASP A 637 -12.98 12.29 -5.11
N ALA A 638 -13.11 10.99 -5.40
CA ALA A 638 -14.33 10.24 -5.13
C ALA A 638 -14.62 10.13 -3.62
N ILE A 639 -13.60 9.93 -2.80
CA ILE A 639 -13.73 9.88 -1.34
C ILE A 639 -14.15 11.25 -0.79
N LEU A 640 -13.51 12.34 -1.22
CA LEU A 640 -13.85 13.71 -0.77
C LEU A 640 -15.31 14.06 -1.08
N GLU A 641 -15.77 13.72 -2.28
CA GLU A 641 -17.16 13.94 -2.69
C GLU A 641 -18.14 13.04 -1.92
N PHE A 642 -17.73 11.83 -1.58
CA PHE A 642 -18.53 10.96 -0.73
C PHE A 642 -18.70 11.57 0.68
N ILE A 643 -17.62 12.06 1.29
CA ILE A 643 -17.66 12.76 2.60
C ILE A 643 -18.58 13.98 2.56
N GLU A 644 -18.69 14.66 1.42
CA GLU A 644 -19.57 15.81 1.22
C GLU A 644 -21.06 15.47 1.15
N THR A 645 -21.39 14.25 0.74
CA THR A 645 -22.76 13.86 0.41
C THR A 645 -23.36 12.91 1.43
N VAL A 646 -22.55 12.34 2.33
CA VAL A 646 -23.02 11.34 3.30
C VAL A 646 -23.63 11.99 4.55
N GLU A 647 -24.86 11.59 4.88
CA GLU A 647 -25.52 11.97 6.14
C GLU A 647 -25.19 10.97 7.27
N GLU A 648 -25.00 9.68 6.95
CA GLU A 648 -24.63 8.62 7.88
C GLU A 648 -23.55 7.71 7.27
N MET A 649 -22.53 7.36 8.05
CA MET A 649 -21.42 6.48 7.64
C MET A 649 -21.27 5.35 8.64
N ASN A 650 -21.39 4.08 8.23
CA ASN A 650 -21.03 2.96 9.12
C ASN A 650 -19.55 2.63 8.94
N ASN A 651 -18.90 2.19 10.03
CA ASN A 651 -17.47 1.87 10.05
C ASN A 651 -16.57 3.07 9.65
N SER A 652 -16.89 4.25 10.17
CA SER A 652 -16.13 5.49 9.97
C SER A 652 -14.63 5.35 10.22
N GLU A 653 -14.20 4.56 11.21
CA GLU A 653 -12.78 4.25 11.45
C GLU A 653 -12.13 3.53 10.26
N ALA A 654 -12.78 2.51 9.69
CA ALA A 654 -12.23 1.75 8.58
C ALA A 654 -12.17 2.58 7.30
N PHE A 655 -13.15 3.47 7.10
CA PHE A 655 -13.14 4.42 5.99
C PHE A 655 -12.04 5.49 6.13
N ALA A 656 -11.75 5.95 7.35
CA ALA A 656 -10.61 6.82 7.63
C ALA A 656 -9.28 6.15 7.24
N LYS A 657 -9.12 4.86 7.59
CA LYS A 657 -7.93 4.07 7.19
C LYS A 657 -7.80 3.94 5.67
N LEU A 658 -8.89 3.64 4.96
CA LEU A 658 -8.88 3.61 3.50
C LEU A 658 -8.41 4.95 2.92
N SER A 659 -8.91 6.06 3.47
CA SER A 659 -8.54 7.41 3.01
C SER A 659 -7.05 7.70 3.23
N VAL A 660 -6.53 7.43 4.43
CA VAL A 660 -5.11 7.62 4.74
C VAL A 660 -4.22 6.75 3.87
N LEU A 661 -4.58 5.48 3.66
CA LEU A 661 -3.81 4.56 2.80
C LEU A 661 -3.76 5.02 1.34
N CYS A 662 -4.87 5.48 0.78
CA CYS A 662 -4.90 6.04 -0.58
C CYS A 662 -4.02 7.30 -0.69
N ILE A 663 -4.02 8.17 0.32
CA ILE A 663 -3.17 9.38 0.34
C ILE A 663 -1.68 9.01 0.41
N LEU A 664 -1.31 8.08 1.30
CA LEU A 664 0.07 7.60 1.45
C LEU A 664 0.61 6.89 0.21
N ALA A 665 -0.28 6.42 -0.67
CA ALA A 665 0.07 5.77 -1.91
C ALA A 665 0.38 6.75 -3.06
N LEU A 666 0.10 8.04 -2.88
CA LEU A 666 0.41 9.07 -3.86
C LEU A 666 1.89 9.48 -3.78
N SER A 667 2.44 9.92 -4.91
CA SER A 667 3.69 10.68 -4.95
C SER A 667 3.67 11.87 -3.99
N LYS A 668 4.84 12.21 -3.43
CA LYS A 668 4.98 13.18 -2.33
C LYS A 668 4.19 14.47 -2.51
N GLU A 669 4.31 15.12 -3.67
CA GLU A 669 3.61 16.39 -3.96
C GLU A 669 2.09 16.23 -3.94
N LYS A 670 1.58 15.13 -4.52
CA LYS A 670 0.15 14.80 -4.56
C LYS A 670 -0.37 14.37 -3.19
N MET A 671 0.43 13.62 -2.43
CA MET A 671 0.16 13.23 -1.05
C MET A 671 -0.04 14.47 -0.17
N GLU A 672 0.89 15.43 -0.20
CA GLU A 672 0.80 16.68 0.57
C GLU A 672 -0.47 17.49 0.20
N PHE A 673 -0.77 17.59 -1.10
CA PHE A 673 -1.96 18.27 -1.59
C PHE A 673 -3.26 17.64 -1.11
N TYR A 674 -3.42 16.32 -1.27
CA TYR A 674 -4.62 15.62 -0.85
C TYR A 674 -4.74 15.52 0.67
N PHE A 675 -3.63 15.28 1.39
CA PHE A 675 -3.60 15.36 2.84
C PHE A 675 -4.19 16.68 3.33
N LYS A 676 -3.74 17.82 2.78
CA LYS A 676 -4.24 19.14 3.17
C LYS A 676 -5.76 19.26 2.96
N LYS A 677 -6.28 18.82 1.82
CA LYS A 677 -7.73 18.84 1.54
C LYS A 677 -8.53 17.99 2.53
N PHE A 678 -8.09 16.76 2.78
CA PHE A 678 -8.75 15.87 3.74
C PHE A 678 -8.67 16.38 5.17
N PHE A 679 -7.53 16.96 5.56
CA PHE A 679 -7.34 17.57 6.87
C PHE A 679 -8.27 18.78 7.04
N GLU A 680 -8.28 19.73 6.09
CA GLU A 680 -9.20 20.88 6.10
C GLU A 680 -10.67 20.44 6.18
N LYS A 681 -11.05 19.38 5.45
CA LYS A 681 -12.40 18.82 5.53
C LYS A 681 -12.70 18.23 6.90
N SER A 682 -11.74 17.48 7.47
CA SER A 682 -11.86 16.90 8.80
C SER A 682 -12.00 17.99 9.87
N ILE A 683 -11.21 19.05 9.79
CA ILE A 683 -11.33 20.21 10.69
C ILE A 683 -12.71 20.86 10.57
N CYS A 684 -13.19 21.10 9.36
CA CYS A 684 -14.53 21.67 9.13
C CYS A 684 -15.64 20.80 9.76
N ILE A 685 -15.53 19.47 9.68
CA ILE A 685 -16.46 18.55 10.34
C ILE A 685 -16.38 18.69 11.87
N LEU A 686 -15.19 18.76 12.44
CA LEU A 686 -14.98 18.87 13.89
C LEU A 686 -15.39 20.24 14.47
N GLU A 687 -15.22 21.32 13.72
CA GLU A 687 -15.59 22.67 14.14
C GLU A 687 -17.11 22.90 14.15
N ASN A 688 -17.84 22.26 13.23
CA ASN A 688 -19.29 22.37 13.14
C ASN A 688 -20.04 21.42 14.09
N ALA A 689 -19.32 20.53 14.79
CA ALA A 689 -19.92 19.55 15.68
C ALA A 689 -20.13 20.13 17.10
N GLU A 690 -21.36 20.03 17.62
CA GLU A 690 -21.73 20.44 18.99
C GLU A 690 -21.20 19.47 20.07
N PHE A 691 -19.92 19.11 20.03
CA PHE A 691 -19.28 18.14 20.96
C PHE A 691 -19.88 16.72 20.93
N GLN A 692 -20.63 16.37 19.88
CA GLN A 692 -21.24 15.05 19.71
C GLN A 692 -20.36 14.14 18.83
N LEU A 693 -20.10 12.93 19.34
CA LEU A 693 -19.50 11.83 18.58
C LEU A 693 -20.58 11.22 17.68
N THR A 694 -20.64 11.70 16.45
CA THR A 694 -21.36 11.08 15.33
C THR A 694 -20.36 10.27 14.51
N GLU A 695 -20.86 9.44 13.60
CA GLU A 695 -19.97 8.68 12.71
C GLU A 695 -19.09 9.58 11.83
N ILE A 696 -19.60 10.72 11.37
CA ILE A 696 -18.82 11.67 10.56
C ILE A 696 -17.73 12.37 11.39
N THR A 697 -18.01 12.72 12.65
CA THR A 697 -16.98 13.27 13.54
C THR A 697 -15.98 12.21 13.97
N ASN A 698 -16.41 10.95 14.14
CA ASN A 698 -15.52 9.81 14.37
C ASN A 698 -14.59 9.57 13.17
N PHE A 699 -15.09 9.66 11.93
CA PHE A 699 -14.24 9.63 10.73
C PHE A 699 -13.16 10.72 10.79
N ALA A 700 -13.54 11.97 11.07
CA ALA A 700 -12.60 13.09 11.10
C ALA A 700 -11.54 12.93 12.21
N VAL A 701 -11.94 12.47 13.40
CA VAL A 701 -11.00 12.14 14.48
C VAL A 701 -10.06 11.00 14.07
N MET A 702 -10.61 9.91 13.53
CA MET A 702 -9.81 8.74 13.15
C MET A 702 -8.87 9.03 11.98
N PHE A 703 -9.27 9.86 11.02
CA PHE A 703 -8.40 10.34 9.95
C PHE A 703 -7.16 11.03 10.51
N ILE A 704 -7.34 11.97 11.45
CA ILE A 704 -6.23 12.66 12.12
C ILE A 704 -5.36 11.67 12.90
N VAL A 705 -5.98 10.78 13.67
CA VAL A 705 -5.26 9.79 14.50
C VAL A 705 -4.45 8.83 13.66
N ASP A 706 -4.98 8.37 12.53
CA ASP A 706 -4.28 7.43 11.67
C ASP A 706 -3.09 8.07 10.93
N CYS A 707 -3.08 9.40 10.78
CA CYS A 707 -1.92 10.13 10.28
C CYS A 707 -0.71 10.07 11.23
N PHE A 708 -0.90 9.79 12.53
CA PHE A 708 0.20 9.70 13.50
C PHE A 708 1.14 8.53 13.23
N TYR A 709 0.64 7.48 12.54
CA TYR A 709 1.43 6.30 12.23
C TYR A 709 2.29 6.43 10.97
N SER A 710 2.20 7.57 10.26
CA SER A 710 3.06 7.88 9.12
C SER A 710 3.97 9.06 9.42
N LYS A 711 5.28 8.86 9.27
CA LYS A 711 6.29 9.92 9.43
C LYS A 711 6.04 11.10 8.48
N SER A 712 5.58 10.83 7.26
CA SER A 712 5.34 11.87 6.27
C SER A 712 4.12 12.72 6.62
N LEU A 713 3.04 12.09 7.10
CA LEU A 713 1.81 12.81 7.43
C LEU A 713 1.88 13.54 8.78
N ILE A 714 2.52 12.94 9.81
CA ILE A 714 2.65 13.61 11.13
C ILE A 714 3.46 14.91 11.05
N ASN A 715 4.40 15.01 10.10
CA ASN A 715 5.14 16.24 9.87
C ASN A 715 4.29 17.35 9.23
N LEU A 716 3.25 16.97 8.48
CA LEU A 716 2.31 17.91 7.86
C LEU A 716 1.21 18.38 8.83
N LEU A 717 0.97 17.64 9.93
CA LEU A 717 -0.01 18.04 10.94
C LEU A 717 0.44 19.30 11.71
N PRO A 718 -0.39 20.36 11.75
CA PRO A 718 -0.13 21.55 12.57
C PRO A 718 -0.02 21.25 14.06
N ASP A 719 0.75 22.04 14.80
CA ASP A 719 0.95 21.83 16.25
C ASP A 719 -0.34 22.02 17.06
N ASN A 720 -1.28 22.86 16.59
CA ASN A 720 -2.58 23.06 17.23
C ASN A 720 -3.59 21.93 16.93
N THR A 721 -3.20 20.86 16.23
CA THR A 721 -4.09 19.71 15.94
C THR A 721 -4.68 19.11 17.22
N TYR A 722 -3.95 19.14 18.34
CA TYR A 722 -4.44 18.61 19.61
C TYR A 722 -5.71 19.33 20.10
N GLU A 723 -5.95 20.59 19.73
CA GLU A 723 -7.12 21.36 20.17
C GLU A 723 -8.41 20.74 19.63
N TYR A 724 -8.38 20.21 18.42
CA TYR A 724 -9.52 19.52 17.81
C TYR A 724 -9.82 18.19 18.50
N LEU A 725 -8.78 17.45 18.89
CA LEU A 725 -8.92 16.21 19.67
C LEU A 725 -9.40 16.49 21.10
N GLN A 726 -8.97 17.63 21.67
CA GLN A 726 -9.40 18.09 22.98
C GLN A 726 -10.88 18.45 22.99
N LYS A 727 -11.37 19.15 21.95
CA LYS A 727 -12.81 19.42 21.78
C LYS A 727 -13.62 18.12 21.79
N MET A 728 -13.09 17.03 21.24
CA MET A 728 -13.76 15.72 21.22
C MET A 728 -13.51 14.86 22.47
N ASN A 729 -12.87 15.40 23.52
CA ASN A 729 -12.47 14.65 24.72
C ASN A 729 -11.62 13.39 24.42
N ASN A 730 -10.87 13.37 23.31
CA ASN A 730 -10.05 12.22 22.90
C ASN A 730 -8.62 12.32 23.47
N TRP A 731 -8.52 12.25 24.80
CA TRP A 731 -7.29 12.48 25.56
C TRP A 731 -6.14 11.52 25.21
N ASN A 732 -6.45 10.25 24.92
CA ASN A 732 -5.44 9.25 24.55
C ASN A 732 -4.81 9.56 23.18
N SER A 733 -5.59 10.10 22.25
CA SER A 733 -5.08 10.51 20.94
C SER A 733 -4.18 11.74 21.04
N ILE A 734 -4.46 12.67 21.96
CA ILE A 734 -3.58 13.82 22.22
C ILE A 734 -2.22 13.37 22.75
N ILE A 735 -2.20 12.40 23.67
CA ILE A 735 -0.94 11.79 24.13
C ILE A 735 -0.21 11.21 22.91
N SER A 736 -0.89 10.37 22.13
CA SER A 736 -0.32 9.71 20.95
C SER A 736 0.24 10.70 19.92
N PHE A 737 -0.43 11.84 19.72
CA PHE A 737 0.02 12.93 18.86
C PHE A 737 1.39 13.46 19.27
N PHE A 738 1.57 13.84 20.54
CA PHE A 738 2.85 14.38 21.02
C PHE A 738 3.98 13.33 21.02
N ILE A 739 3.66 12.05 21.24
CA ILE A 739 4.62 10.96 21.08
C ILE A 739 5.09 10.88 19.63
N ALA A 740 4.14 10.74 18.68
CA ALA A 740 4.46 10.59 17.27
C ALA A 740 5.19 11.82 16.70
N LYS A 741 4.82 13.04 17.13
CA LYS A 741 5.48 14.29 16.71
C LYS A 741 6.93 14.34 17.19
N TYR A 742 7.19 13.95 18.44
CA TYR A 742 8.55 13.85 18.97
C TYR A 742 9.40 12.84 18.21
N ASP A 743 8.87 11.63 17.96
CA ASP A 743 9.60 10.57 17.25
C ASP A 743 9.96 11.00 15.82
N ALA A 744 9.04 11.71 15.14
CA ALA A 744 9.27 12.26 13.81
C ALA A 744 10.37 13.34 13.79
N GLN A 745 10.42 14.20 14.81
CA GLN A 745 11.44 15.26 14.97
C GLN A 745 12.82 14.74 15.37
N PHE A 746 12.90 13.65 16.14
CA PHE A 746 14.18 13.11 16.61
C PHE A 746 14.90 12.33 15.51
N GLN A 747 14.15 11.58 14.70
CA GLN A 747 14.73 10.76 13.62
C GLN A 747 15.19 11.57 12.40
N SER A 748 14.70 12.79 12.20
CA SER A 748 15.20 13.69 11.14
C SER A 748 16.58 14.27 11.43
N ASN A 749 17.06 14.21 12.66
CA ASN A 749 18.38 14.68 13.08
C ASN A 749 19.46 13.58 13.09
N THR A 750 19.10 12.33 12.74
CA THR A 750 19.98 11.16 12.75
C THR A 750 20.31 10.60 11.37
N TYR A 751 19.95 11.30 10.29
CA TYR A 751 20.32 10.95 8.91
C TYR A 751 21.16 12.05 8.26
#